data_AF-A0A970NSU0-F1
#
_entry.id   AF-A0A970NSU0-F1
#
_cell.length_a   1.000
_cell.length_b   1.000
_cell.length_c   1.000
_cell.angle_alpha   90.00
_cell.angle_beta   90.00
_cell.angle_gamma   90.00
#
_symmetry.space_group_name_H-M   'P 1'
#
loop_
_entity.id
_entity.type
_entity.pdbx_description
1 polymer ?
#
loop_
_entity_poly.entity_id
_entity_poly.type
_entity_poly.pdbx_seq_one_letter_code
_entity_poly.pdbx_strand_id
1 'polypeptide(L)'
;MIRTQQVNLFYPGNRQALHQIDFTLAEHECVLICGESGSGKSSLINLINGIATRYENCHYTGEVYLQGVDANSYELYEISREISNVFQNPKTHFFNVDTTTELLFYLENRGFPKEEMHRRLADLLEVFPIEHLLDRSIFDLSGGEKQILSIAASYIAGTKILILDEPSSNLDHDYTEILAAMLKKIKEQGVTILIAEHRLYYLQEVVDRILFMKDGEITACYSKKDFFSFSEKKREELGLRSLHKVEVDDQKGREGKKDFVLRHLTYDFPKALKGIEVKDLSFSTGSIVGIVGENGSGKSSFITSLMGLASKATVAVELDGKKLNKKQLVNMSGFVMQDVNHQLFTDTVLTEVTLNLKNVDEKRVEEVLKRLDLWKYRDQHPMSLSGGQKQRVAIASVLLSDAKIICFDEPTSGMDRKNMYRVSELIRSCSTEDNLIFIISHDYEFLNTLTDTVLNMEHHTRKRSTMFKKIMDYGQEEKWHFDLSLVYMVLSTAAWISAFIAVYGLINGFLQNHVNQPFWIKHAIWIVLSMLIYGIFKGEGLKHSHIFAYATLGKIRKSFADKMVRNPLGFTLKQTAGDYRQKIVDNVEQLEILLAHLLTEGIPHSLAIVSILIMIFVVDFRLGILSLIPVLISMFLMGRMLRAGMKEMVRYHEAAKDMSGNIVEYIEGIEVIKIFNQKERSYEKLTQSVHNFRDFTLGWYRRSWNTMAIVAAVAPTMTLFVFPVGILMMRADRLALSQLILISLLSFSLATSIPKIQFFFSAGAQIGKKLEDLERDFESPELLTGNELLDPSRLDIRYDRVSFAYEDQAVLRDCSFTIRQGEKVAFVGESGSGKSTLVKLLMHYYDVQKGEILIGGKPLTTLDPENHMDHISYVSQDNFLFDTTIRENILIGKQDATAEEMIRACQAAQIHEFIMSLEKGYDTLVGESGSKLSGGERQRICIARAMIKDAPIVVMDEATSFTDPENEYYIDRGIAELCKGKTVITIAHKLSRIVGSDKIVLVDKGEIKAVGTHEALLKEPVYLKLWNRLSASKDFRFDVKEGHHA
;
A
#
# COMPACT_ATOMS: atom_id res chain seq x y z
N MET A 1 -0.34 -33.17 -28.28
CA MET A 1 -1.08 -31.94 -27.88
C MET A 1 -0.85 -30.82 -28.88
N ILE A 2 0.39 -30.39 -29.11
CA ILE A 2 0.74 -29.42 -30.17
C ILE A 2 1.71 -30.09 -31.15
N ARG A 3 1.57 -29.83 -32.44
CA ARG A 3 2.53 -30.28 -33.48
C ARG A 3 2.70 -29.19 -34.53
N THR A 4 3.94 -28.82 -34.83
CA THR A 4 4.28 -28.00 -36.01
C THR A 4 5.07 -28.84 -36.99
N GLN A 5 4.83 -28.63 -38.29
CA GLN A 5 5.56 -29.30 -39.37
C GLN A 5 6.02 -28.28 -40.41
N GLN A 6 7.32 -28.19 -40.62
CA GLN A 6 7.95 -27.36 -41.65
C GLN A 6 7.50 -25.90 -41.61
N VAL A 7 7.29 -25.35 -40.41
CA VAL A 7 6.66 -24.04 -40.26
C VAL A 7 7.65 -22.89 -40.47
N ASN A 8 7.29 -21.95 -41.35
CA ASN A 8 8.01 -20.69 -41.52
C ASN A 8 7.08 -19.53 -41.17
N LEU A 9 7.52 -18.61 -40.31
CA LEU A 9 6.73 -17.45 -39.87
C LEU A 9 7.37 -16.15 -40.38
N PHE A 10 6.54 -15.26 -40.90
CA PHE A 10 6.93 -13.97 -41.45
C PHE A 10 6.15 -12.83 -40.80
N TYR A 11 6.87 -11.83 -40.28
CA TYR A 11 6.27 -10.59 -39.77
C TYR A 11 5.90 -9.64 -40.93
N PRO A 12 5.02 -8.65 -40.69
CA PRO A 12 4.74 -7.58 -41.64
C PRO A 12 6.03 -6.95 -42.20
N GLY A 13 6.10 -6.78 -43.53
CA GLY A 13 7.32 -6.38 -44.23
C GLY A 13 8.24 -7.53 -44.66
N ASN A 14 7.74 -8.78 -44.67
CA ASN A 14 8.45 -9.99 -45.14
C ASN A 14 9.73 -10.34 -44.36
N ARG A 15 9.83 -9.91 -43.11
CA ARG A 15 10.91 -10.34 -42.22
C ARG A 15 10.60 -11.75 -41.69
N GLN A 16 11.36 -12.74 -42.14
CA GLN A 16 11.25 -14.11 -41.63
C GLN A 16 11.78 -14.19 -40.19
N ALA A 17 11.01 -14.85 -39.32
CA ALA A 17 11.34 -15.03 -37.90
C ALA A 17 11.49 -16.51 -37.49
N LEU A 18 10.82 -17.42 -38.19
CA LEU A 18 10.96 -18.87 -37.99
C LEU A 18 11.29 -19.56 -39.31
N HIS A 19 12.16 -20.56 -39.24
CA HIS A 19 12.69 -21.31 -40.38
C HIS A 19 12.44 -22.82 -40.15
N GLN A 20 11.59 -23.42 -40.97
CA GLN A 20 11.29 -24.87 -40.98
C GLN A 20 11.13 -25.51 -39.59
N ILE A 21 10.27 -24.95 -38.74
CA ILE A 21 10.10 -25.42 -37.37
C ILE A 21 9.29 -26.73 -37.32
N ASP A 22 9.96 -27.80 -36.92
CA ASP A 22 9.38 -29.10 -36.57
C ASP A 22 9.41 -29.29 -35.04
N PHE A 23 8.23 -29.33 -34.42
CA PHE A 23 8.09 -29.42 -32.97
C PHE A 23 6.86 -30.24 -32.59
N THR A 24 6.96 -30.97 -31.47
CA THR A 24 5.83 -31.69 -30.87
C THR A 24 5.82 -31.47 -29.37
N LEU A 25 4.63 -31.28 -28.80
CA LEU A 25 4.39 -31.23 -27.36
C LEU A 25 3.44 -32.37 -26.96
N ALA A 26 3.90 -33.27 -26.11
CA ALA A 26 3.10 -34.38 -25.60
C ALA A 26 2.22 -33.96 -24.41
N GLU A 27 1.23 -34.79 -24.09
CA GLU A 27 0.39 -34.60 -22.90
C GLU A 27 1.21 -34.82 -21.63
N HIS A 28 0.98 -34.00 -20.60
CA HIS A 28 1.70 -34.01 -19.31
C HIS A 28 3.21 -33.71 -19.39
N GLU A 29 3.72 -33.31 -20.56
CA GLU A 29 5.13 -32.98 -20.77
C GLU A 29 5.41 -31.50 -20.43
N CYS A 30 6.55 -31.22 -19.79
CA CYS A 30 7.09 -29.88 -19.67
C CYS A 30 8.28 -29.68 -20.62
N VAL A 31 8.12 -28.82 -21.62
CA VAL A 31 9.17 -28.48 -22.60
C VAL A 31 9.70 -27.07 -22.37
N LEU A 32 11.02 -26.95 -22.27
CA LEU A 32 11.74 -25.68 -22.20
C LEU A 32 12.24 -25.27 -23.59
N ILE A 33 11.97 -24.04 -24.00
CA ILE A 33 12.60 -23.38 -25.14
C ILE A 33 13.67 -22.41 -24.62
N CYS A 34 14.93 -22.65 -24.95
CA CYS A 34 16.05 -21.79 -24.56
C CYS A 34 16.89 -21.38 -25.78
N GLY A 35 17.64 -20.27 -25.65
CA GLY A 35 18.48 -19.73 -26.71
C GLY A 35 18.70 -18.22 -26.54
N GLU A 36 19.56 -17.63 -27.36
CA GLU A 36 19.84 -16.18 -27.33
C GLU A 36 18.56 -15.34 -27.57
N SER A 37 18.53 -14.09 -27.12
CA SER A 37 17.41 -13.18 -27.42
C SER A 37 17.30 -12.96 -28.93
N GLY A 38 16.09 -12.99 -29.46
CA GLY A 38 15.85 -12.89 -30.90
C GLY A 38 16.02 -14.19 -31.68
N SER A 39 16.23 -15.34 -31.01
CA SER A 39 16.30 -16.66 -31.67
C SER A 39 14.96 -17.22 -32.15
N GLY A 40 13.85 -16.51 -31.95
CA GLY A 40 12.50 -16.92 -32.37
C GLY A 40 11.62 -17.53 -31.29
N LYS A 41 12.04 -17.56 -30.01
CA LYS A 41 11.28 -18.17 -28.89
C LYS A 41 9.86 -17.62 -28.73
N SER A 42 9.72 -16.32 -28.50
CA SER A 42 8.41 -15.67 -28.34
C SER A 42 7.61 -15.71 -29.65
N SER A 43 8.26 -15.69 -30.81
CA SER A 43 7.57 -15.87 -32.10
C SER A 43 6.97 -17.26 -32.26
N LEU A 44 7.64 -18.31 -31.76
CA LEU A 44 7.10 -19.67 -31.71
C LEU A 44 5.93 -19.77 -30.72
N ILE A 45 6.04 -19.15 -29.54
CA ILE A 45 4.95 -19.06 -28.56
C ILE A 45 3.73 -18.33 -29.16
N ASN A 46 3.95 -17.17 -29.78
CA ASN A 46 2.89 -16.35 -30.38
C ASN A 46 2.23 -17.02 -31.57
N LEU A 47 2.96 -17.87 -32.30
CA LEU A 47 2.38 -18.73 -33.33
C LEU A 47 1.43 -19.76 -32.71
N ILE A 48 1.87 -20.47 -31.66
CA ILE A 48 1.12 -21.54 -31.03
C ILE A 48 -0.16 -21.02 -30.36
N ASN A 49 -0.10 -19.87 -29.68
CA ASN A 49 -1.25 -19.27 -29.02
C ASN A 49 -2.15 -18.43 -29.96
N GLY A 50 -1.78 -18.32 -31.24
CA GLY A 50 -2.56 -17.63 -32.28
C GLY A 50 -2.42 -16.10 -32.30
N ILE A 51 -1.60 -15.49 -31.43
CA ILE A 51 -1.37 -14.04 -31.37
C ILE A 51 -0.62 -13.54 -32.61
N ALA A 52 0.38 -14.28 -33.09
CA ALA A 52 1.21 -13.86 -34.22
C ALA A 52 0.36 -13.60 -35.48
N THR A 53 -0.61 -14.47 -35.76
CA THR A 53 -1.43 -14.37 -36.98
C THR A 53 -2.60 -13.41 -36.82
N ARG A 54 -3.25 -13.38 -35.65
CA ARG A 54 -4.52 -12.65 -35.44
C ARG A 54 -4.34 -11.24 -34.90
N TYR A 55 -3.21 -10.95 -34.25
CA TYR A 55 -2.93 -9.63 -33.66
C TYR A 55 -1.71 -8.96 -34.32
N GLU A 56 -0.62 -9.71 -34.51
CA GLU A 56 0.61 -9.18 -35.12
C GLU A 56 0.57 -9.19 -36.66
N ASN A 57 -0.51 -9.69 -37.27
CA ASN A 57 -0.71 -9.81 -38.73
C ASN A 57 0.43 -10.55 -39.45
N CYS A 58 1.00 -11.57 -38.79
CA CYS A 58 2.03 -12.43 -39.38
C CYS A 58 1.39 -13.47 -40.31
N HIS A 59 2.12 -13.84 -41.37
CA HIS A 59 1.79 -14.95 -42.25
C HIS A 59 2.75 -16.11 -42.02
N TYR A 60 2.26 -17.35 -42.12
CA TYR A 60 3.10 -18.53 -42.00
C TYR A 60 2.82 -19.57 -43.09
N THR A 61 3.81 -20.39 -43.38
CA THR A 61 3.70 -21.59 -44.24
C THR A 61 3.98 -22.84 -43.42
N GLY A 62 3.54 -24.01 -43.87
CA GLY A 62 3.63 -25.27 -43.12
C GLY A 62 2.33 -25.58 -42.36
N GLU A 63 2.38 -26.56 -41.45
CA GLU A 63 1.20 -27.04 -40.73
C GLU A 63 1.36 -26.87 -39.21
N VAL A 64 0.34 -26.33 -38.55
CA VAL A 64 0.29 -26.20 -37.09
C VAL A 64 -0.98 -26.89 -36.59
N TYR A 65 -0.84 -27.88 -35.71
CA TYR A 65 -1.95 -28.63 -35.14
C TYR A 65 -2.03 -28.41 -33.63
N LEU A 66 -3.24 -28.14 -33.15
CA LEU A 66 -3.63 -28.08 -31.74
C LEU A 66 -4.68 -29.19 -31.49
N GLN A 67 -4.39 -30.09 -30.55
CA GLN A 67 -5.21 -31.28 -30.27
C GLN A 67 -5.48 -32.17 -31.52
N GLY A 68 -4.57 -32.16 -32.49
CA GLY A 68 -4.71 -32.92 -33.74
C GLY A 68 -5.58 -32.24 -34.82
N VAL A 69 -6.04 -31.01 -34.57
CA VAL A 69 -6.82 -30.19 -35.51
C VAL A 69 -5.96 -29.00 -35.96
N ASP A 70 -6.07 -28.58 -37.22
CA ASP A 70 -5.32 -27.43 -37.76
C ASP A 70 -5.65 -26.14 -36.97
N ALA A 71 -4.62 -25.45 -36.50
CA ALA A 71 -4.73 -24.22 -35.71
C ALA A 71 -5.37 -23.04 -36.47
N ASN A 72 -5.38 -23.07 -37.81
CA ASN A 72 -6.10 -22.09 -38.63
C ASN A 72 -7.61 -22.27 -38.58
N SER A 73 -8.11 -23.46 -38.23
CA SER A 73 -9.55 -23.73 -38.15
C SER A 73 -10.19 -23.22 -36.86
N TYR A 74 -9.38 -22.92 -35.83
CA TYR A 74 -9.87 -22.36 -34.58
C TYR A 74 -10.00 -20.84 -34.64
N GLU A 75 -11.00 -20.30 -33.97
CA GLU A 75 -11.04 -18.88 -33.61
C GLU A 75 -10.17 -18.61 -32.37
N LEU A 76 -9.74 -17.35 -32.14
CA LEU A 76 -8.85 -17.02 -31.01
C LEU A 76 -9.45 -17.41 -29.65
N TYR A 77 -10.76 -17.27 -29.50
CA TYR A 77 -11.47 -17.65 -28.27
C TYR A 77 -11.51 -19.16 -28.05
N GLU A 78 -11.36 -19.97 -29.10
CA GLU A 78 -11.31 -21.43 -29.01
C GLU A 78 -9.91 -21.89 -28.60
N ILE A 79 -8.87 -21.25 -29.16
CA ILE A 79 -7.49 -21.45 -28.72
C ILE A 79 -7.35 -21.10 -27.23
N SER A 80 -7.98 -20.03 -26.76
CA SER A 80 -7.97 -19.65 -25.34
C SER A 80 -8.78 -20.57 -24.42
N ARG A 81 -9.52 -21.56 -24.94
CA ARG A 81 -10.10 -22.67 -24.15
C ARG A 81 -9.13 -23.80 -23.92
N GLU A 82 -8.15 -23.96 -24.81
CA GLU A 82 -7.17 -25.05 -24.76
C GLU A 82 -5.84 -24.62 -24.14
N ILE A 83 -5.49 -23.33 -24.30
CA ILE A 83 -4.20 -22.76 -23.92
C ILE A 83 -4.39 -21.54 -23.00
N SER A 84 -3.73 -21.54 -21.84
CA SER A 84 -3.55 -20.33 -21.02
C SER A 84 -2.13 -19.78 -21.19
N ASN A 85 -2.02 -18.46 -21.23
CA ASN A 85 -0.75 -17.76 -21.43
C ASN A 85 -0.36 -16.98 -20.18
N VAL A 86 0.92 -16.99 -19.84
CA VAL A 86 1.54 -16.10 -18.86
C VAL A 86 2.56 -15.26 -19.60
N PHE A 87 2.30 -13.96 -19.68
CA PHE A 87 3.14 -13.00 -20.39
C PHE A 87 4.33 -12.57 -19.53
N GLN A 88 5.40 -12.10 -20.19
CA GLN A 88 6.60 -11.58 -19.55
C GLN A 88 6.32 -10.36 -18.64
N ASN A 89 5.35 -9.52 -18.99
CA ASN A 89 4.92 -8.39 -18.16
C ASN A 89 3.59 -8.73 -17.48
N PRO A 90 3.55 -8.95 -16.16
CA PRO A 90 2.32 -9.34 -15.48
C PRO A 90 1.24 -8.24 -15.51
N LYS A 91 1.61 -6.97 -15.73
CA LYS A 91 0.63 -5.88 -15.89
C LYS A 91 -0.30 -6.10 -17.09
N THR A 92 0.12 -6.85 -18.11
CA THR A 92 -0.73 -7.14 -19.28
C THR A 92 -1.74 -8.26 -19.01
N HIS A 93 -1.69 -8.89 -17.83
CA HIS A 93 -2.58 -9.98 -17.44
C HIS A 93 -3.84 -9.46 -16.73
N PHE A 94 -3.78 -8.31 -16.05
CA PHE A 94 -4.82 -7.88 -15.13
C PHE A 94 -5.85 -6.91 -15.71
N PHE A 95 -7.13 -7.14 -15.39
CA PHE A 95 -8.25 -6.32 -15.85
C PHE A 95 -9.06 -5.70 -14.71
N ASN A 96 -9.03 -6.31 -13.53
CA ASN A 96 -9.77 -5.86 -12.36
C ASN A 96 -8.87 -5.07 -11.40
N VAL A 97 -9.50 -4.46 -10.38
CA VAL A 97 -8.78 -3.75 -9.31
C VAL A 97 -8.46 -4.68 -8.15
N ASP A 98 -9.25 -5.73 -7.96
CA ASP A 98 -9.17 -6.68 -6.85
C ASP A 98 -8.61 -8.04 -7.30
N THR A 99 -7.71 -8.61 -6.50
CA THR A 99 -7.02 -9.88 -6.81
C THR A 99 -7.93 -11.09 -6.86
N THR A 100 -8.94 -11.18 -5.99
CA THR A 100 -9.87 -12.31 -5.96
C THR A 100 -10.75 -12.29 -7.20
N THR A 101 -11.27 -11.11 -7.52
CA THR A 101 -12.07 -10.88 -8.73
C THR A 101 -11.24 -11.16 -9.97
N GLU A 102 -9.97 -10.79 -9.98
CA GLU A 102 -9.05 -11.09 -11.08
C GLU A 102 -8.84 -12.59 -11.31
N LEU A 103 -8.60 -13.37 -10.24
CA LEU A 103 -8.49 -14.83 -10.35
C LEU A 103 -9.77 -15.45 -10.93
N LEU A 104 -10.93 -14.91 -10.56
CA LEU A 104 -12.23 -15.41 -11.02
C LEU A 104 -12.66 -14.85 -12.38
N PHE A 105 -12.01 -13.80 -12.88
CA PHE A 105 -12.43 -13.05 -14.07
C PHE A 105 -12.63 -13.93 -15.30
N TYR A 106 -11.72 -14.88 -15.55
CA TYR A 106 -11.84 -15.81 -16.66
C TYR A 106 -13.07 -16.73 -16.53
N LEU A 107 -13.32 -17.23 -15.32
CA LEU A 107 -14.45 -18.12 -15.05
C LEU A 107 -15.78 -17.34 -15.13
N GLU A 108 -15.80 -16.10 -14.65
CA GLU A 108 -16.97 -15.22 -14.74
C GLU A 108 -17.32 -14.90 -16.20
N ASN A 109 -16.33 -14.55 -17.03
CA ASN A 109 -16.55 -14.29 -18.46
C ASN A 109 -17.02 -15.53 -19.23
N ARG A 110 -16.77 -16.73 -18.70
CA ARG A 110 -17.29 -17.99 -19.24
C ARG A 110 -18.67 -18.37 -18.72
N GLY A 111 -19.24 -17.58 -17.82
CA GLY A 111 -20.54 -17.85 -17.23
C GLY A 111 -20.55 -19.06 -16.31
N PHE A 112 -19.43 -19.39 -15.66
CA PHE A 112 -19.42 -20.45 -14.65
C PHE A 112 -20.35 -20.09 -13.47
N PRO A 113 -21.13 -21.05 -12.93
CA PRO A 113 -21.91 -20.83 -11.73
C PRO A 113 -21.02 -20.42 -10.55
N LYS A 114 -21.55 -19.58 -9.66
CA LYS A 114 -20.81 -19.04 -8.52
C LYS A 114 -20.28 -20.14 -7.59
N GLU A 115 -21.03 -21.23 -7.39
CA GLU A 115 -20.55 -22.36 -6.58
C GLU A 115 -19.32 -23.04 -7.17
N GLU A 116 -19.29 -23.18 -8.50
CA GLU A 116 -18.16 -23.80 -9.21
C GLU A 116 -16.94 -22.89 -9.23
N MET A 117 -17.13 -21.56 -9.34
CA MET A 117 -16.04 -20.59 -9.21
C MET A 117 -15.41 -20.63 -7.81
N HIS A 118 -16.22 -20.67 -6.75
CA HIS A 118 -15.70 -20.79 -5.38
C HIS A 118 -14.99 -22.11 -5.13
N ARG A 119 -15.51 -23.22 -5.67
CA ARG A 119 -14.85 -24.54 -5.59
C ARG A 119 -13.47 -24.49 -6.24
N ARG A 120 -13.37 -24.01 -7.48
CA ARG A 120 -12.08 -23.91 -8.19
C ARG A 120 -11.08 -22.97 -7.52
N LEU A 121 -11.56 -21.89 -6.92
CA LEU A 121 -10.71 -21.01 -6.13
C LEU A 121 -10.18 -21.73 -4.88
N ALA A 122 -11.03 -22.48 -4.17
CA ALA A 122 -10.61 -23.27 -3.02
C ALA A 122 -9.57 -24.34 -3.42
N ASP A 123 -9.82 -25.09 -4.50
CA ASP A 123 -8.88 -26.08 -5.04
C ASP A 123 -7.53 -25.45 -5.39
N LEU A 124 -7.56 -24.26 -6.02
CA LEU A 124 -6.35 -23.51 -6.32
C LEU A 124 -5.57 -23.11 -5.06
N LEU A 125 -6.24 -22.72 -3.98
CA LEU A 125 -5.59 -22.31 -2.72
C LEU A 125 -4.99 -23.49 -1.94
N GLU A 126 -5.49 -24.73 -2.15
CA GLU A 126 -4.83 -25.93 -1.65
C GLU A 126 -3.51 -26.20 -2.39
N VAL A 127 -3.49 -25.91 -3.70
CA VAL A 127 -2.33 -26.08 -4.55
C VAL A 127 -1.32 -24.95 -4.34
N PHE A 128 -1.74 -23.69 -4.24
CA PHE A 128 -0.85 -22.53 -4.11
C PHE A 128 -1.10 -21.74 -2.82
N PRO A 129 -0.06 -21.42 -2.03
CA PRO A 129 -0.20 -20.67 -0.77
C PRO A 129 -0.37 -19.16 -1.00
N ILE A 130 -1.30 -18.77 -1.88
CA ILE A 130 -1.53 -17.38 -2.29
C ILE A 130 -2.73 -16.72 -1.60
N GLU A 131 -3.26 -17.34 -0.53
CA GLU A 131 -4.38 -16.82 0.26
C GLU A 131 -4.14 -15.38 0.76
N HIS A 132 -2.89 -15.05 1.09
CA HIS A 132 -2.46 -13.71 1.50
C HIS A 132 -2.53 -12.64 0.40
N LEU A 133 -2.76 -13.05 -0.85
CA LEU A 133 -2.92 -12.16 -2.00
C LEU A 133 -4.38 -11.86 -2.31
N LEU A 134 -5.35 -12.58 -1.72
CA LEU A 134 -6.78 -12.36 -1.94
C LEU A 134 -7.27 -11.04 -1.34
N ASP A 135 -8.34 -10.51 -1.92
CA ASP A 135 -9.07 -9.30 -1.51
C ASP A 135 -8.16 -8.07 -1.36
N ARG A 136 -7.07 -8.05 -2.15
CA ARG A 136 -6.10 -6.96 -2.21
C ARG A 136 -6.28 -6.21 -3.52
N SER A 137 -5.99 -4.92 -3.47
CA SER A 137 -5.81 -4.14 -4.68
C SER A 137 -4.63 -4.70 -5.49
N ILE A 138 -4.81 -4.97 -6.78
CA ILE A 138 -3.74 -5.36 -7.71
C ILE A 138 -2.64 -4.29 -7.74
N PHE A 139 -2.99 -3.02 -7.50
CA PHE A 139 -2.04 -1.92 -7.45
C PHE A 139 -1.10 -1.99 -6.23
N ASP A 140 -1.55 -2.61 -5.13
CA ASP A 140 -0.77 -2.80 -3.91
C ASP A 140 0.14 -4.04 -3.95
N LEU A 141 0.12 -4.80 -5.05
CA LEU A 141 0.98 -5.96 -5.25
C LEU A 141 2.36 -5.56 -5.78
N SER A 142 3.40 -6.18 -5.24
CA SER A 142 4.76 -6.14 -5.79
C SER A 142 4.81 -6.82 -7.18
N GLY A 143 5.87 -6.55 -7.95
CA GLY A 143 6.07 -7.22 -9.24
C GLY A 143 6.10 -8.75 -9.13
N GLY A 144 6.69 -9.27 -8.04
CA GLY A 144 6.70 -10.70 -7.74
C GLY A 144 5.31 -11.26 -7.42
N GLU A 145 4.55 -10.60 -6.54
CA GLU A 145 3.17 -11.00 -6.23
C GLU A 145 2.27 -10.99 -7.47
N LYS A 146 2.47 -10.00 -8.36
CA LYS A 146 1.78 -9.92 -9.66
C LYS A 146 2.10 -11.12 -10.55
N GLN A 147 3.35 -11.51 -10.66
CA GLN A 147 3.72 -12.67 -11.48
C GLN A 147 3.16 -13.99 -10.92
N ILE A 148 3.13 -14.14 -9.59
CA ILE A 148 2.52 -15.31 -8.95
C ILE A 148 1.00 -15.34 -9.20
N LEU A 149 0.33 -14.19 -9.10
CA LEU A 149 -1.10 -14.06 -9.36
C LEU A 149 -1.46 -14.39 -10.82
N SER A 150 -0.65 -13.95 -11.79
CA SER A 150 -0.91 -14.22 -13.23
C SER A 150 -0.83 -15.72 -13.55
N ILE A 151 0.10 -16.44 -12.92
CA ILE A 151 0.21 -17.90 -13.06
C ILE A 151 -0.99 -18.60 -12.42
N ALA A 152 -1.41 -18.14 -11.24
CA ALA A 152 -2.58 -18.67 -10.57
C ALA A 152 -3.87 -18.43 -11.39
N ALA A 153 -4.05 -17.24 -11.96
CA ALA A 153 -5.16 -16.90 -12.85
C ALA A 153 -5.14 -17.74 -14.14
N SER A 154 -3.95 -18.04 -14.68
CA SER A 154 -3.83 -18.95 -15.83
C SER A 154 -4.09 -20.42 -15.47
N TYR A 155 -3.81 -20.83 -14.22
CA TYR A 155 -4.09 -22.20 -13.75
C TYR A 155 -5.58 -22.42 -13.47
N ILE A 156 -6.26 -21.47 -12.79
CA ILE A 156 -7.68 -21.59 -12.42
C ILE A 156 -8.61 -21.64 -13.65
N ALA A 157 -8.16 -21.11 -14.78
CA ALA A 157 -8.82 -21.22 -16.07
C ALA A 157 -9.08 -22.68 -16.48
N GLY A 158 -8.28 -23.63 -15.98
CA GLY A 158 -8.47 -25.07 -16.19
C GLY A 158 -8.13 -25.55 -17.60
N THR A 159 -7.23 -24.85 -18.29
CA THR A 159 -6.74 -25.25 -19.63
C THR A 159 -5.74 -26.39 -19.52
N LYS A 160 -5.70 -27.27 -20.53
CA LYS A 160 -4.78 -28.42 -20.55
C LYS A 160 -3.32 -28.04 -20.84
N ILE A 161 -3.11 -26.89 -21.46
CA ILE A 161 -1.80 -26.38 -21.86
C ILE A 161 -1.57 -25.02 -21.18
N LEU A 162 -0.41 -24.88 -20.54
CA LEU A 162 0.07 -23.62 -19.97
C LEU A 162 1.33 -23.19 -20.71
N ILE A 163 1.30 -22.00 -21.30
CA ILE A 163 2.46 -21.39 -21.98
C ILE A 163 2.97 -20.23 -21.14
N LEU A 164 4.27 -20.25 -20.81
CA LEU A 164 4.93 -19.22 -20.03
C LEU A 164 6.05 -18.58 -20.86
N ASP A 165 5.98 -17.26 -21.04
CA ASP A 165 7.02 -16.48 -21.73
C ASP A 165 7.85 -15.70 -20.69
N GLU A 166 9.05 -16.21 -20.40
CA GLU A 166 10.02 -15.68 -19.45
C GLU A 166 9.42 -15.33 -18.06
N PRO A 167 8.74 -16.30 -17.40
CA PRO A 167 8.00 -16.03 -16.16
C PRO A 167 8.87 -15.63 -14.97
N SER A 168 10.19 -15.80 -15.04
CA SER A 168 11.11 -15.36 -13.96
C SER A 168 11.63 -13.93 -14.12
N SER A 169 11.22 -13.23 -15.19
CA SER A 169 11.61 -11.83 -15.43
C SER A 169 11.17 -10.93 -14.27
N ASN A 170 12.07 -10.07 -13.78
CA ASN A 170 11.84 -9.17 -12.64
C ASN A 170 11.50 -9.87 -11.30
N LEU A 171 11.71 -11.18 -11.18
CA LEU A 171 11.58 -11.88 -9.90
C LEU A 171 12.90 -11.86 -9.12
N ASP A 172 12.76 -11.65 -7.81
CA ASP A 172 13.83 -11.90 -6.86
C ASP A 172 14.00 -13.42 -6.64
N HIS A 173 14.93 -13.74 -5.76
CA HIS A 173 15.26 -15.12 -5.47
C HIS A 173 14.10 -15.89 -4.82
N ASP A 174 13.43 -15.31 -3.82
CA ASP A 174 12.36 -15.96 -3.07
C ASP A 174 11.13 -16.23 -3.96
N TYR A 175 10.73 -15.25 -4.77
CA TYR A 175 9.64 -15.42 -5.73
C TYR A 175 10.00 -16.40 -6.86
N THR A 176 11.28 -16.51 -7.23
CA THR A 176 11.71 -17.54 -8.20
C THR A 176 11.59 -18.95 -7.61
N GLU A 177 11.88 -19.13 -6.32
CA GLU A 177 11.66 -20.41 -5.64
C GLU A 177 10.17 -20.76 -5.52
N ILE A 178 9.32 -19.76 -5.22
CA ILE A 178 7.86 -19.93 -5.22
C ILE A 178 7.37 -20.33 -6.61
N LEU A 179 7.83 -19.64 -7.66
CA LEU A 179 7.52 -19.97 -9.06
C LEU A 179 7.89 -21.43 -9.39
N ALA A 180 9.10 -21.87 -9.03
CA ALA A 180 9.57 -23.23 -9.26
C ALA A 180 8.64 -24.26 -8.58
N ALA A 181 8.24 -24.00 -7.33
CA ALA A 181 7.33 -24.85 -6.59
C ALA A 181 5.93 -24.89 -7.22
N MET A 182 5.42 -23.76 -7.72
CA MET A 182 4.13 -23.72 -8.42
C MET A 182 4.17 -24.54 -9.71
N LEU A 183 5.19 -24.33 -10.55
CA LEU A 183 5.32 -25.08 -11.82
C LEU A 183 5.44 -26.58 -11.59
N LYS A 184 6.14 -27.00 -10.53
CA LYS A 184 6.21 -28.41 -10.11
C LYS A 184 4.83 -28.96 -9.78
N LYS A 185 4.04 -28.26 -8.96
CA LYS A 185 2.67 -28.67 -8.62
C LYS A 185 1.74 -28.70 -9.83
N ILE A 186 1.82 -27.71 -10.73
CA ILE A 186 1.04 -27.66 -11.97
C ILE A 186 1.31 -28.90 -12.83
N LYS A 187 2.58 -29.29 -12.95
CA LYS A 187 2.99 -30.50 -13.66
C LYS A 187 2.50 -31.77 -12.97
N GLU A 188 2.57 -31.86 -11.64
CA GLU A 188 2.05 -32.99 -10.86
C GLU A 188 0.53 -33.19 -11.04
N GLN A 189 -0.21 -32.10 -11.29
CA GLN A 189 -1.64 -32.12 -11.62
C GLN A 189 -1.93 -32.50 -13.09
N GLY A 190 -0.90 -32.83 -13.88
CA GLY A 190 -1.05 -33.29 -15.26
C GLY A 190 -1.26 -32.17 -16.28
N VAL A 191 -0.93 -30.91 -15.99
CA VAL A 191 -0.98 -29.85 -17.00
C VAL A 191 0.28 -29.91 -17.88
N THR A 192 0.11 -29.83 -19.20
CA THR A 192 1.23 -29.73 -20.16
C THR A 192 1.81 -28.31 -20.13
N ILE A 193 3.13 -28.17 -20.02
CA ILE A 193 3.79 -26.87 -19.87
C ILE A 193 4.75 -26.62 -21.04
N LEU A 194 4.64 -25.44 -21.67
CA LEU A 194 5.64 -24.92 -22.60
C LEU A 194 6.21 -23.63 -22.01
N ILE A 195 7.52 -23.59 -21.76
CA ILE A 195 8.16 -22.44 -21.13
C ILE A 195 9.31 -21.92 -21.99
N ALA A 196 9.30 -20.64 -22.33
CA ALA A 196 10.49 -19.95 -22.83
C ALA A 196 11.17 -19.25 -21.65
N GLU A 197 12.48 -19.46 -21.46
CA GLU A 197 13.17 -18.90 -20.30
C GLU A 197 14.67 -18.71 -20.55
N HIS A 198 15.23 -17.68 -19.90
CA HIS A 198 16.65 -17.38 -19.89
C HIS A 198 17.33 -17.80 -18.58
N ARG A 199 16.65 -17.70 -17.42
CA ARG A 199 17.17 -18.16 -16.12
C ARG A 199 16.81 -19.64 -15.92
N LEU A 200 17.81 -20.52 -16.01
CA LEU A 200 17.54 -21.96 -16.17
C LEU A 200 17.60 -22.77 -14.87
N TYR A 201 18.25 -22.26 -13.83
CA TYR A 201 18.59 -23.03 -12.63
C TYR A 201 17.37 -23.59 -11.86
N TYR A 202 16.25 -22.86 -11.84
CA TYR A 202 15.06 -23.25 -11.06
C TYR A 202 14.18 -24.28 -11.79
N LEU A 203 14.42 -24.51 -13.09
CA LEU A 203 13.62 -25.40 -13.93
C LEU A 203 14.09 -26.86 -13.90
N GLN A 204 15.19 -27.15 -13.22
CA GLN A 204 15.79 -28.47 -13.17
C GLN A 204 14.81 -29.55 -12.70
N GLU A 205 13.93 -29.25 -11.75
CA GLU A 205 12.96 -30.23 -11.25
C GLU A 205 11.72 -30.39 -12.13
N VAL A 206 11.42 -29.41 -13.00
CA VAL A 206 10.15 -29.31 -13.74
C VAL A 206 10.29 -29.82 -15.18
N VAL A 207 11.37 -29.50 -15.88
CA VAL A 207 11.49 -29.72 -17.33
C VAL A 207 11.79 -31.19 -17.68
N ASP A 208 11.15 -31.72 -18.73
CA ASP A 208 11.40 -33.06 -19.28
C ASP A 208 12.35 -33.02 -20.49
N ARG A 209 12.11 -32.05 -21.38
CA ARG A 209 12.80 -31.91 -22.66
C ARG A 209 13.14 -30.45 -22.95
N ILE A 210 14.32 -30.21 -23.51
CA ILE A 210 14.84 -28.87 -23.78
C ILE A 210 15.06 -28.71 -25.28
N LEU A 211 14.54 -27.63 -25.85
CA LEU A 211 14.74 -27.23 -27.23
C LEU A 211 15.66 -26.02 -27.26
N PHE A 212 16.77 -26.13 -27.99
CA PHE A 212 17.70 -25.03 -28.20
C PHE A 212 17.41 -24.36 -29.54
N MET A 213 16.95 -23.12 -29.48
CA MET A 213 16.64 -22.30 -30.65
C MET A 213 17.76 -21.32 -30.96
N LYS A 214 18.12 -21.24 -32.24
CA LYS A 214 19.12 -20.30 -32.76
C LYS A 214 18.68 -19.82 -34.15
N ASP A 215 18.72 -18.51 -34.37
CA ASP A 215 18.41 -17.88 -35.66
C ASP A 215 17.07 -18.33 -36.28
N GLY A 216 16.05 -18.58 -35.44
CA GLY A 216 14.72 -18.99 -35.88
C GLY A 216 14.58 -20.48 -36.23
N GLU A 217 15.58 -21.31 -35.93
CA GLU A 217 15.59 -22.77 -36.09
C GLU A 217 15.72 -23.50 -34.75
N ILE A 218 15.14 -24.70 -34.62
CA ILE A 218 15.44 -25.63 -33.52
C ILE A 218 16.67 -26.44 -33.93
N THR A 219 17.84 -26.08 -33.40
CA THR A 219 19.12 -26.67 -33.80
C THR A 219 19.49 -27.92 -32.99
N ALA A 220 18.93 -28.06 -31.79
CA ALA A 220 19.15 -29.23 -30.95
C ALA A 220 17.97 -29.47 -29.99
N CYS A 221 17.79 -30.74 -29.63
CA CYS A 221 16.85 -31.19 -28.61
C CYS A 221 17.63 -32.03 -27.58
N TYR A 222 17.52 -31.69 -26.30
CA TYR A 222 18.25 -32.33 -25.21
C TYR A 222 17.30 -32.97 -24.20
N SER A 223 17.74 -34.08 -23.61
CA SER A 223 17.11 -34.62 -22.41
C SER A 223 17.48 -33.76 -21.19
N LYS A 224 16.64 -33.76 -20.15
CA LYS A 224 16.95 -33.14 -18.85
C LYS A 224 18.34 -33.52 -18.34
N LYS A 225 18.69 -34.82 -18.37
CA LYS A 225 19.95 -35.32 -17.82
C LYS A 225 21.16 -34.78 -18.58
N ASP A 226 21.09 -34.74 -19.91
CA ASP A 226 22.20 -34.29 -20.75
C ASP A 226 22.40 -32.78 -20.61
N PHE A 227 21.31 -32.00 -20.64
CA PHE A 227 21.37 -30.54 -20.60
C PHE A 227 21.95 -30.00 -19.29
N PHE A 228 21.46 -30.47 -18.14
CA PHE A 228 21.95 -30.06 -16.82
C PHE A 228 23.32 -30.66 -16.46
N SER A 229 23.92 -31.47 -17.34
CA SER A 229 25.28 -32.01 -17.19
C SER A 229 26.32 -31.28 -18.04
N PHE A 230 25.93 -30.22 -18.77
CA PHE A 230 26.87 -29.45 -19.59
C PHE A 230 27.99 -28.84 -18.75
N SER A 231 29.22 -28.96 -19.23
CA SER A 231 30.35 -28.23 -18.67
C SER A 231 30.15 -26.72 -18.86
N GLU A 232 30.79 -25.91 -18.00
CA GLU A 232 30.74 -24.45 -18.14
C GLU A 232 31.12 -24.01 -19.54
N LYS A 233 32.21 -24.54 -20.10
CA LYS A 233 32.66 -24.21 -21.47
C LYS A 233 31.59 -24.48 -22.55
N LYS A 234 30.90 -25.63 -22.49
CA LYS A 234 29.84 -25.96 -23.45
C LYS A 234 28.61 -25.07 -23.29
N ARG A 235 28.24 -24.74 -22.05
CA ARG A 235 27.17 -23.79 -21.72
C ARG A 235 27.48 -22.40 -22.29
N GLU A 236 28.72 -21.96 -22.17
CA GLU A 236 29.22 -20.67 -22.66
C GLU A 236 29.17 -20.58 -24.18
N GLU A 237 29.62 -21.63 -24.88
CA GLU A 237 29.55 -21.71 -26.35
C GLU A 237 28.11 -21.62 -26.87
N LEU A 238 27.13 -22.12 -26.11
CA LEU A 238 25.70 -22.05 -26.41
C LEU A 238 25.03 -20.74 -25.95
N GLY A 239 25.76 -19.84 -25.27
CA GLY A 239 25.23 -18.55 -24.79
C GLY A 239 24.19 -18.68 -23.67
N LEU A 240 24.21 -19.76 -22.89
CA LEU A 240 23.20 -20.05 -21.87
C LEU A 240 23.60 -19.47 -20.48
N ARG A 241 22.61 -19.00 -19.72
CA ARG A 241 22.78 -18.57 -18.30
C ARG A 241 23.12 -19.75 -17.39
N SER A 242 23.52 -19.47 -16.15
CA SER A 242 23.91 -20.53 -15.20
C SER A 242 22.79 -21.57 -15.03
N LEU A 243 23.19 -22.84 -15.04
CA LEU A 243 22.29 -23.98 -14.77
C LEU A 243 22.16 -24.27 -13.27
N HIS A 244 22.97 -23.60 -12.44
CA HIS A 244 22.98 -23.73 -10.99
C HIS A 244 22.83 -22.36 -10.33
N LYS A 245 22.32 -22.35 -9.10
CA LYS A 245 22.16 -21.14 -8.28
C LYS A 245 23.54 -20.52 -8.04
N VAL A 246 23.64 -19.21 -8.28
CA VAL A 246 24.87 -18.41 -8.10
C VAL A 246 24.72 -17.65 -6.79
N GLU A 247 25.74 -17.67 -5.92
CA GLU A 247 25.80 -16.84 -4.71
C GLU A 247 26.56 -15.54 -4.98
N VAL A 248 26.28 -14.48 -4.22
CA VAL A 248 26.96 -13.19 -4.34
C VAL A 248 28.37 -13.28 -3.77
N ASP A 249 29.37 -12.84 -4.51
CA ASP A 249 30.77 -12.79 -4.07
C ASP A 249 31.01 -11.51 -3.27
N ASP A 250 31.14 -11.62 -1.95
CA ASP A 250 31.25 -10.47 -1.04
C ASP A 250 32.59 -9.71 -1.17
N GLN A 251 33.60 -10.24 -1.86
CA GLN A 251 34.94 -9.62 -1.88
C GLN A 251 35.69 -9.70 -3.22
N LYS A 252 35.63 -8.59 -3.97
CA LYS A 252 36.59 -8.26 -5.05
C LYS A 252 37.15 -6.84 -4.87
N GLY A 253 37.71 -6.56 -3.69
CA GLY A 253 38.17 -5.22 -3.36
C GLY A 253 39.24 -4.68 -4.30
N ARG A 254 38.96 -3.54 -4.96
CA ARG A 254 40.00 -2.60 -5.41
C ARG A 254 40.44 -1.78 -4.20
N GLU A 255 41.74 -1.77 -3.89
CA GLU A 255 42.32 -0.81 -2.94
C GLU A 255 42.32 0.60 -3.56
N GLY A 256 41.24 1.35 -3.33
CA GLY A 256 41.07 2.73 -3.80
C GLY A 256 41.13 3.77 -2.69
N LYS A 257 41.25 5.04 -3.06
CA LYS A 257 41.12 6.19 -2.15
C LYS A 257 39.68 6.24 -1.64
N LYS A 258 39.44 6.27 -0.32
CA LYS A 258 38.08 6.37 0.26
C LYS A 258 37.63 7.82 0.33
N ASP A 259 37.28 8.39 -0.80
CA ASP A 259 37.03 9.82 -1.00
C ASP A 259 35.54 10.21 -1.04
N PHE A 260 34.63 9.26 -1.27
CA PHE A 260 33.19 9.47 -1.12
C PHE A 260 32.71 8.90 0.23
N VAL A 261 32.26 9.77 1.13
CA VAL A 261 31.85 9.41 2.49
C VAL A 261 30.40 9.80 2.74
N LEU A 262 29.56 8.79 2.95
CA LEU A 262 28.21 8.94 3.48
C LEU A 262 28.26 9.00 5.00
N ARG A 263 28.24 10.21 5.57
CA ARG A 263 28.28 10.43 7.02
C ARG A 263 27.01 9.94 7.69
N HIS A 264 25.87 10.31 7.12
CA HIS A 264 24.58 9.94 7.66
C HIS A 264 23.51 9.92 6.57
N LEU A 265 22.70 8.87 6.54
CA LEU A 265 21.48 8.79 5.75
C LEU A 265 20.38 8.20 6.61
N THR A 266 19.29 8.94 6.77
CA THR A 266 18.04 8.44 7.36
C THR A 266 16.87 8.64 6.42
N TYR A 267 16.10 7.58 6.26
CA TYR A 267 14.88 7.57 5.45
C TYR A 267 13.82 6.70 6.14
N ASP A 268 12.71 7.30 6.52
CA ASP A 268 11.58 6.61 7.15
C ASP A 268 10.50 6.30 6.10
N PHE A 269 10.11 5.03 5.99
CA PHE A 269 9.08 4.61 5.07
C PHE A 269 7.68 4.99 5.60
N PRO A 270 6.83 5.67 4.81
CA PRO A 270 5.52 6.11 5.28
C PRO A 270 4.55 5.00 5.69
N LYS A 271 4.80 3.76 5.23
CA LYS A 271 3.91 2.60 5.42
C LYS A 271 4.58 1.39 6.09
N ALA A 272 5.84 1.49 6.54
CA ALA A 272 6.59 0.33 7.06
C ALA A 272 7.22 0.57 8.45
N LEU A 273 7.24 -0.48 9.27
CA LEU A 273 7.85 -0.53 10.62
C LEU A 273 9.38 -0.37 10.65
N LYS A 274 10.02 -0.39 9.48
CA LYS A 274 11.47 -0.28 9.30
C LYS A 274 11.76 1.03 8.59
N GLY A 275 12.85 1.70 8.97
CA GLY A 275 13.47 2.82 8.25
C GLY A 275 14.88 2.42 7.80
N ILE A 276 15.53 3.24 6.99
CA ILE A 276 16.94 3.08 6.61
C ILE A 276 17.76 4.01 7.50
N GLU A 277 18.79 3.48 8.16
CA GLU A 277 19.81 4.30 8.83
C GLU A 277 21.20 3.79 8.45
N VAL A 278 21.92 4.60 7.67
CA VAL A 278 23.30 4.32 7.29
C VAL A 278 24.19 5.40 7.91
N LYS A 279 25.29 4.98 8.53
CA LYS A 279 26.28 5.85 9.19
C LYS A 279 27.68 5.48 8.73
N ASP A 280 28.47 6.51 8.44
CA ASP A 280 29.90 6.42 8.14
C ASP A 280 30.29 5.33 7.11
N LEU A 281 29.52 5.25 6.03
CA LEU A 281 29.83 4.35 4.91
C LEU A 281 30.72 5.08 3.90
N SER A 282 31.81 4.45 3.48
CA SER A 282 32.79 5.06 2.57
C SER A 282 32.97 4.20 1.33
N PHE A 283 33.03 4.87 0.18
CA PHE A 283 33.24 4.29 -1.13
C PHE A 283 34.44 4.95 -1.80
N SER A 284 35.04 4.25 -2.76
CA SER A 284 36.12 4.78 -3.58
C SER A 284 35.59 5.18 -4.93
N THR A 285 35.90 6.38 -5.43
CA THR A 285 35.67 6.68 -6.85
C THR A 285 36.43 5.69 -7.73
N GLY A 286 35.87 5.38 -8.90
CA GLY A 286 36.33 4.31 -9.78
C GLY A 286 35.93 2.90 -9.36
N SER A 287 35.06 2.74 -8.36
CA SER A 287 34.46 1.46 -7.99
C SER A 287 33.02 1.32 -8.46
N ILE A 288 32.62 0.07 -8.70
CA ILE A 288 31.24 -0.33 -9.00
C ILE A 288 30.68 -1.10 -7.81
N VAL A 289 29.67 -0.52 -7.17
CA VAL A 289 29.04 -1.04 -5.96
C VAL A 289 27.72 -1.72 -6.30
N GLY A 290 27.63 -3.02 -6.03
CA GLY A 290 26.37 -3.77 -6.05
C GLY A 290 25.56 -3.50 -4.79
N ILE A 291 24.24 -3.34 -4.92
CA ILE A 291 23.33 -3.21 -3.78
C ILE A 291 22.36 -4.38 -3.80
N VAL A 292 22.42 -5.18 -2.74
CA VAL A 292 21.61 -6.39 -2.57
C VAL A 292 20.76 -6.30 -1.30
N GLY A 293 19.77 -7.18 -1.22
CA GLY A 293 18.85 -7.32 -0.09
C GLY A 293 17.48 -7.78 -0.54
N GLU A 294 16.68 -8.29 0.38
CA GLU A 294 15.28 -8.67 0.16
C GLU A 294 14.42 -7.52 -0.43
N ASN A 295 13.28 -7.85 -1.01
CA ASN A 295 12.30 -6.85 -1.40
C ASN A 295 11.75 -6.09 -0.18
N GLY A 296 11.66 -4.76 -0.29
CA GLY A 296 11.30 -3.91 0.85
C GLY A 296 12.45 -3.63 1.85
N SER A 297 13.67 -4.13 1.61
CA SER A 297 14.87 -3.74 2.39
C SER A 297 15.29 -2.28 2.18
N GLY A 298 14.76 -1.63 1.15
CA GLY A 298 14.95 -0.21 0.89
C GLY A 298 16.04 0.15 -0.12
N LYS A 299 16.44 -0.77 -0.99
CA LYS A 299 17.47 -0.57 -2.04
C LYS A 299 17.25 0.71 -2.87
N SER A 300 16.09 0.83 -3.53
CA SER A 300 15.77 2.00 -4.36
C SER A 300 15.59 3.28 -3.50
N SER A 301 15.06 3.15 -2.28
CA SER A 301 14.93 4.28 -1.34
C SER A 301 16.27 4.79 -0.83
N PHE A 302 17.25 3.91 -0.62
CA PHE A 302 18.63 4.29 -0.29
C PHE A 302 19.28 5.05 -1.44
N ILE A 303 19.18 4.54 -2.67
CA ILE A 303 19.76 5.20 -3.86
C ILE A 303 19.11 6.55 -4.15
N THR A 304 17.78 6.64 -4.13
CA THR A 304 17.08 7.92 -4.33
C THR A 304 17.38 8.92 -3.22
N SER A 305 17.60 8.46 -1.98
CA SER A 305 18.05 9.31 -0.87
C SER A 305 19.50 9.78 -1.04
N LEU A 306 20.40 8.90 -1.50
CA LEU A 306 21.80 9.21 -1.76
C LEU A 306 21.97 10.25 -2.86
N MET A 307 21.16 10.16 -3.93
CA MET A 307 21.13 11.13 -5.03
C MET A 307 20.46 12.46 -4.65
N GLY A 308 19.83 12.56 -3.47
CA GLY A 308 19.10 13.75 -3.03
C GLY A 308 17.71 13.93 -3.67
N LEU A 309 17.19 12.90 -4.34
CA LEU A 309 15.86 12.90 -4.97
C LEU A 309 14.72 12.68 -3.94
N ALA A 310 15.01 11.99 -2.83
CA ALA A 310 14.03 11.76 -1.78
C ALA A 310 13.82 13.02 -0.90
N SER A 311 12.63 13.61 -0.97
CA SER A 311 12.28 14.84 -0.23
C SER A 311 12.37 14.68 1.28
N LYS A 312 11.93 13.55 1.82
CA LYS A 312 11.88 13.23 3.27
C LYS A 312 13.17 12.62 3.83
N ALA A 313 14.21 12.42 3.01
CA ALA A 313 15.48 11.88 3.48
C ALA A 313 16.35 12.96 4.14
N THR A 314 17.01 12.60 5.25
CA THR A 314 18.14 13.35 5.79
C THR A 314 19.41 12.69 5.31
N VAL A 315 20.19 13.39 4.49
CA VAL A 315 21.40 12.85 3.86
C VAL A 315 22.56 13.83 4.00
N ALA A 316 23.71 13.32 4.43
CA ALA A 316 24.95 14.06 4.57
C ALA A 316 26.08 13.29 3.88
N VAL A 317 26.53 13.81 2.75
CA VAL A 317 27.58 13.23 1.89
C VAL A 317 28.75 14.19 1.81
N GLU A 318 29.96 13.64 1.87
CA GLU A 318 31.22 14.33 1.62
C GLU A 318 31.94 13.69 0.44
N LEU A 319 32.45 14.50 -0.49
CA LEU A 319 33.33 14.08 -1.58
C LEU A 319 34.65 14.85 -1.45
N ASP A 320 35.78 14.14 -1.38
CA ASP A 320 37.12 14.70 -1.09
C ASP A 320 37.13 15.64 0.15
N GLY A 321 36.36 15.28 1.18
CA GLY A 321 36.25 16.05 2.42
C GLY A 321 35.38 17.32 2.32
N LYS A 322 34.75 17.58 1.17
CA LYS A 322 33.78 18.69 1.00
C LYS A 322 32.35 18.19 1.11
N LYS A 323 31.54 18.85 1.95
CA LYS A 323 30.11 18.55 2.09
C LYS A 323 29.33 18.94 0.84
N LEU A 324 28.45 18.05 0.40
CA LEU A 324 27.55 18.26 -0.73
C LEU A 324 26.14 18.60 -0.25
N ASN A 325 25.49 19.56 -0.90
CA ASN A 325 24.07 19.86 -0.68
C ASN A 325 23.17 19.04 -1.63
N LYS A 326 21.85 18.96 -1.34
CA LYS A 326 20.90 18.17 -2.14
C LYS A 326 20.89 18.56 -3.63
N LYS A 327 20.97 19.85 -3.96
CA LYS A 327 20.99 20.33 -5.36
C LYS A 327 22.27 19.89 -6.09
N GLN A 328 23.42 19.92 -5.41
CA GLN A 328 24.67 19.43 -5.95
C GLN A 328 24.63 17.92 -6.18
N LEU A 329 24.08 17.15 -5.24
CA LEU A 329 23.90 15.69 -5.36
C LEU A 329 23.04 15.35 -6.58
N VAL A 330 21.88 16.01 -6.76
CA VAL A 330 21.01 15.78 -7.91
C VAL A 330 21.72 16.11 -9.23
N ASN A 331 22.40 17.27 -9.30
CA ASN A 331 23.08 17.70 -10.52
C ASN A 331 24.28 16.83 -10.93
N MET A 332 24.87 16.08 -10.00
CA MET A 332 25.99 15.18 -10.28
C MET A 332 25.56 13.72 -10.43
N SER A 333 24.27 13.43 -10.31
CA SER A 333 23.73 12.07 -10.34
C SER A 333 23.08 11.75 -11.68
N GLY A 334 23.31 10.54 -12.20
CA GLY A 334 22.59 9.94 -13.31
C GLY A 334 21.88 8.67 -12.83
N PHE A 335 20.65 8.44 -13.28
CA PHE A 335 19.84 7.31 -12.83
C PHE A 335 19.19 6.60 -14.02
N VAL A 336 19.27 5.27 -14.05
CA VAL A 336 18.47 4.42 -14.94
C VAL A 336 17.42 3.70 -14.08
N MET A 337 16.15 4.02 -14.31
CA MET A 337 15.02 3.45 -13.59
C MET A 337 14.75 2.00 -14.01
N GLN A 338 14.18 1.20 -13.11
CA GLN A 338 13.74 -0.16 -13.39
C GLN A 338 12.71 -0.23 -14.54
N ASP A 339 11.74 0.70 -14.57
CA ASP A 339 10.80 0.85 -15.68
C ASP A 339 11.16 2.10 -16.50
N VAL A 340 11.88 1.87 -17.59
CA VAL A 340 12.38 2.92 -18.48
C VAL A 340 11.27 3.65 -19.24
N ASN A 341 10.03 3.16 -19.26
CA ASN A 341 8.92 3.90 -19.86
C ASN A 341 8.61 5.19 -19.08
N HIS A 342 9.00 5.27 -17.81
CA HIS A 342 8.88 6.47 -16.99
C HIS A 342 10.06 7.44 -17.15
N GLN A 343 11.05 7.12 -17.99
CA GLN A 343 12.28 7.88 -18.14
C GLN A 343 12.51 8.42 -19.56
N LEU A 344 11.84 7.87 -20.58
CA LEU A 344 11.99 8.28 -21.98
C LEU A 344 10.86 9.24 -22.38
N PHE A 345 11.18 10.44 -22.88
CA PHE A 345 10.19 11.53 -23.04
C PHE A 345 10.18 12.22 -24.41
N THR A 346 11.18 12.01 -25.25
CA THR A 346 11.39 12.77 -26.48
C THR A 346 10.91 12.05 -27.74
N ASP A 347 10.85 12.77 -28.86
CA ASP A 347 10.33 12.25 -30.13
C ASP A 347 11.28 11.30 -30.86
N THR A 348 12.59 11.36 -30.57
CA THR A 348 13.59 10.50 -31.22
C THR A 348 14.63 9.97 -30.23
N VAL A 349 15.16 8.77 -30.50
CA VAL A 349 16.26 8.18 -29.71
C VAL A 349 17.47 9.11 -29.64
N LEU A 350 17.81 9.79 -30.73
CA LEU A 350 18.94 10.73 -30.75
C LEU A 350 18.70 11.93 -29.81
N THR A 351 17.51 12.51 -29.83
CA THR A 351 17.13 13.60 -28.92
C THR A 351 17.14 13.15 -27.47
N GLU A 352 16.66 11.93 -27.19
CA GLU A 352 16.59 11.37 -25.84
C GLU A 352 17.97 11.27 -25.19
N VAL A 353 18.95 10.73 -25.92
CA VAL A 353 20.30 10.51 -25.39
C VAL A 353 21.14 11.79 -25.32
N THR A 354 20.70 12.85 -26.01
CA THR A 354 21.37 14.16 -26.01
C THR A 354 20.71 15.19 -25.10
N LEU A 355 19.52 14.90 -24.57
CA LEU A 355 18.65 15.82 -23.82
C LEU A 355 19.36 16.57 -22.67
N ASN A 356 20.25 15.89 -21.95
CA ASN A 356 20.93 16.43 -20.76
C ASN A 356 22.40 16.83 -21.00
N LEU A 357 22.86 16.83 -22.26
CA LEU A 357 24.24 17.17 -22.59
C LEU A 357 24.39 18.68 -22.77
N LYS A 358 25.32 19.29 -22.02
CA LYS A 358 25.64 20.72 -22.17
C LYS A 358 26.38 21.01 -23.48
N ASN A 359 27.20 20.08 -23.95
CA ASN A 359 27.91 20.10 -25.22
C ASN A 359 27.74 18.74 -25.91
N VAL A 360 27.17 18.72 -27.11
CA VAL A 360 26.95 17.47 -27.85
C VAL A 360 28.17 17.18 -28.72
N ASP A 361 28.94 16.15 -28.37
CA ASP A 361 29.96 15.57 -29.25
C ASP A 361 29.31 14.47 -30.09
N GLU A 362 28.96 14.81 -31.34
CA GLU A 362 28.28 13.90 -32.26
C GLU A 362 29.05 12.60 -32.50
N LYS A 363 30.39 12.62 -32.49
CA LYS A 363 31.20 11.41 -32.67
C LYS A 363 31.09 10.46 -31.49
N ARG A 364 31.11 11.01 -30.26
CA ARG A 364 30.94 10.24 -29.02
C ARG A 364 29.52 9.66 -28.93
N VAL A 365 28.50 10.44 -29.31
CA VAL A 365 27.11 9.97 -29.36
C VAL A 365 26.95 8.83 -30.36
N GLU A 366 27.50 8.97 -31.57
CA GLU A 366 27.48 7.92 -32.59
C GLU A 366 28.20 6.65 -32.12
N GLU A 367 29.37 6.76 -31.50
CA GLU A 367 30.11 5.63 -30.96
C GLU A 367 29.31 4.86 -29.90
N VAL A 368 28.74 5.56 -28.92
CA VAL A 368 27.93 4.95 -27.84
C VAL A 368 26.68 4.26 -28.41
N LEU A 369 25.97 4.92 -29.33
CA LEU A 369 24.79 4.34 -29.97
C LEU A 369 25.13 3.13 -30.85
N LYS A 370 26.28 3.11 -31.53
CA LYS A 370 26.75 1.93 -32.28
C LYS A 370 27.10 0.78 -31.35
N ARG A 371 27.83 1.05 -30.25
CA ARG A 371 28.19 0.03 -29.25
C ARG A 371 26.95 -0.60 -28.59
N LEU A 372 25.85 0.14 -28.47
CA LEU A 372 24.56 -0.33 -27.95
C LEU A 372 23.61 -0.94 -29.01
N ASP A 373 24.02 -1.02 -30.28
CA ASP A 373 23.17 -1.44 -31.41
C ASP A 373 21.87 -0.60 -31.55
N LEU A 374 21.98 0.70 -31.26
CA LEU A 374 20.88 1.67 -31.31
C LEU A 374 20.98 2.65 -32.48
N TRP A 375 22.14 2.76 -33.15
CA TRP A 375 22.37 3.74 -34.22
C TRP A 375 21.35 3.65 -35.37
N LYS A 376 20.88 2.44 -35.69
CA LYS A 376 19.85 2.19 -36.71
C LYS A 376 18.45 2.70 -36.32
N TYR A 377 18.23 2.96 -35.03
CA TYR A 377 16.95 3.43 -34.49
C TYR A 377 16.99 4.90 -34.04
N ARG A 378 18.08 5.63 -34.35
CA ARG A 378 18.31 7.01 -33.88
C ARG A 378 17.16 7.98 -34.18
N ASP A 379 16.49 7.78 -35.32
CA ASP A 379 15.41 8.64 -35.82
C ASP A 379 14.01 8.11 -35.43
N GLN A 380 13.93 6.98 -34.71
CA GLN A 380 12.67 6.40 -34.24
C GLN A 380 12.26 6.97 -32.89
N HIS A 381 10.96 6.94 -32.61
CA HIS A 381 10.44 7.32 -31.30
C HIS A 381 10.86 6.30 -30.23
N PRO A 382 11.43 6.70 -29.07
CA PRO A 382 11.89 5.77 -28.04
C PRO A 382 10.82 4.76 -27.60
N MET A 383 9.55 5.19 -27.53
CA MET A 383 8.44 4.30 -27.18
C MET A 383 8.11 3.21 -28.22
N SER A 384 8.54 3.33 -29.48
CA SER A 384 8.34 2.29 -30.51
C SER A 384 9.39 1.17 -30.45
N LEU A 385 10.40 1.30 -29.59
CA LEU A 385 11.44 0.30 -29.40
C LEU A 385 10.98 -0.87 -28.52
N SER A 386 11.67 -2.01 -28.59
CA SER A 386 11.43 -3.11 -27.65
C SER A 386 11.91 -2.76 -26.23
N GLY A 387 11.41 -3.45 -25.19
CA GLY A 387 11.79 -3.18 -23.79
C GLY A 387 13.31 -3.14 -23.56
N GLY A 388 14.03 -4.14 -24.06
CA GLY A 388 15.50 -4.17 -23.98
C GLY A 388 16.19 -3.07 -24.80
N GLN A 389 15.59 -2.60 -25.90
CA GLN A 389 16.11 -1.45 -26.66
C GLN A 389 15.88 -0.14 -25.90
N LYS A 390 14.68 0.06 -25.32
CA LYS A 390 14.37 1.21 -24.45
C LYS A 390 15.35 1.29 -23.27
N GLN A 391 15.66 0.15 -22.67
CA GLN A 391 16.62 0.08 -21.57
C GLN A 391 18.02 0.51 -22.00
N ARG A 392 18.46 0.08 -23.20
CA ARG A 392 19.72 0.55 -23.78
C ARG A 392 19.71 2.05 -24.09
N VAL A 393 18.57 2.65 -24.47
CA VAL A 393 18.48 4.11 -24.67
C VAL A 393 18.63 4.86 -23.35
N ALA A 394 17.97 4.40 -22.28
CA ALA A 394 18.12 4.98 -20.94
C ALA A 394 19.56 4.86 -20.43
N ILE A 395 20.20 3.70 -20.64
CA ILE A 395 21.62 3.50 -20.37
C ILE A 395 22.45 4.50 -21.19
N ALA A 396 22.24 4.61 -22.51
CA ALA A 396 22.97 5.54 -23.39
C ALA A 396 22.93 6.99 -22.89
N SER A 397 21.75 7.46 -22.46
CA SER A 397 21.56 8.81 -21.92
C SER A 397 22.44 9.07 -20.70
N VAL A 398 22.56 8.08 -19.80
CA VAL A 398 23.44 8.17 -18.63
C VAL A 398 24.92 8.01 -18.98
N LEU A 399 25.28 7.11 -19.92
CA LEU A 399 26.67 6.94 -20.38
C LEU A 399 27.22 8.20 -21.09
N LEU A 400 26.35 8.95 -21.75
CA LEU A 400 26.72 10.20 -22.40
C LEU A 400 26.76 11.37 -21.42
N SER A 401 26.08 11.27 -20.27
CA SER A 401 26.13 12.30 -19.22
C SER A 401 27.48 12.33 -18.49
N ASP A 402 27.92 13.50 -18.03
CA ASP A 402 29.11 13.65 -17.19
C ASP A 402 28.80 13.43 -15.69
N ALA A 403 27.89 12.49 -15.38
CA ALA A 403 27.48 12.20 -14.01
C ALA A 403 28.61 11.57 -13.20
N LYS A 404 28.80 12.06 -11.97
CA LYS A 404 29.78 11.51 -11.01
C LYS A 404 29.22 10.39 -10.16
N ILE A 405 27.92 10.38 -9.92
CA ILE A 405 27.22 9.30 -9.21
C ILE A 405 26.25 8.67 -10.22
N ILE A 406 26.49 7.43 -10.61
CA ILE A 406 25.67 6.74 -11.61
C ILE A 406 24.95 5.60 -10.93
N CYS A 407 23.64 5.51 -11.09
CA CYS A 407 22.83 4.48 -10.46
C CYS A 407 22.03 3.71 -11.53
N PHE A 408 22.13 2.38 -11.51
CA PHE A 408 21.33 1.49 -12.37
C PHE A 408 20.40 0.65 -11.50
N ASP A 409 19.09 0.73 -11.74
CA ASP A 409 18.07 -0.09 -11.07
C ASP A 409 17.60 -1.21 -12.04
N GLU A 410 17.96 -2.45 -11.73
CA GLU A 410 17.65 -3.67 -12.52
C GLU A 410 18.01 -3.60 -14.03
N PRO A 411 19.26 -3.28 -14.41
CA PRO A 411 19.64 -3.02 -15.80
C PRO A 411 19.66 -4.25 -16.73
N THR A 412 19.53 -5.47 -16.20
CA THR A 412 19.70 -6.73 -16.96
C THR A 412 18.58 -7.75 -16.76
N SER A 413 17.44 -7.32 -16.22
CA SER A 413 16.29 -8.21 -16.04
C SER A 413 15.79 -8.80 -17.36
N GLY A 414 15.53 -10.11 -17.40
CA GLY A 414 15.02 -10.81 -18.59
C GLY A 414 16.01 -10.92 -19.77
N MET A 415 17.30 -10.64 -19.58
CA MET A 415 18.28 -10.73 -20.68
C MET A 415 19.00 -12.10 -20.73
N ASP A 416 19.25 -12.59 -21.94
CA ASP A 416 20.19 -13.71 -22.15
C ASP A 416 21.63 -13.38 -21.67
N ARG A 417 22.47 -14.41 -21.61
CA ARG A 417 23.86 -14.28 -21.13
C ARG A 417 24.66 -13.28 -21.96
N LYS A 418 24.64 -13.37 -23.28
CA LYS A 418 25.47 -12.55 -24.19
C LYS A 418 25.12 -11.07 -24.07
N ASN A 419 23.83 -10.75 -24.02
CA ASN A 419 23.36 -9.39 -23.82
C ASN A 419 23.68 -8.88 -22.41
N MET A 420 23.54 -9.70 -21.36
CA MET A 420 23.99 -9.35 -20.01
C MET A 420 25.49 -9.01 -19.98
N TYR A 421 26.35 -9.85 -20.58
CA TYR A 421 27.79 -9.58 -20.64
C TYR A 421 28.10 -8.30 -21.40
N ARG A 422 27.45 -8.07 -22.55
CA ARG A 422 27.62 -6.84 -23.32
C ARG A 422 27.24 -5.59 -22.51
N VAL A 423 26.14 -5.63 -21.77
CA VAL A 423 25.74 -4.55 -20.85
C VAL A 423 26.75 -4.39 -19.72
N SER A 424 27.27 -5.49 -19.15
CA SER A 424 28.29 -5.43 -18.12
C SER A 424 29.60 -4.79 -18.59
N GLU A 425 30.09 -5.12 -19.79
CA GLU A 425 31.27 -4.50 -20.40
C GLU A 425 31.06 -3.01 -20.66
N LEU A 426 29.86 -2.62 -21.08
CA LEU A 426 29.51 -1.23 -21.31
C LEU A 426 29.52 -0.42 -20.02
N ILE A 427 28.84 -0.90 -18.97
CA ILE A 427 28.83 -0.24 -17.66
C ILE A 427 30.25 -0.16 -17.11
N ARG A 428 31.03 -1.24 -17.22
CA ARG A 428 32.44 -1.26 -16.79
C ARG A 428 33.30 -0.26 -17.54
N SER A 429 33.08 -0.10 -18.86
CA SER A 429 33.80 0.89 -19.66
C SER A 429 33.47 2.35 -19.32
N CYS A 430 32.43 2.58 -18.53
CA CYS A 430 32.04 3.90 -18.03
C CYS A 430 32.54 4.18 -16.62
N SER A 431 33.14 3.20 -15.94
CA SER A 431 33.86 3.44 -14.69
C SER A 431 35.11 4.27 -15.01
N THR A 432 35.20 5.47 -14.44
CA THR A 432 36.36 6.35 -14.50
C THR A 432 36.89 6.59 -13.08
N GLU A 433 38.11 7.13 -12.93
CA GLU A 433 38.66 7.44 -11.60
C GLU A 433 37.84 8.52 -10.84
N ASP A 434 36.97 9.24 -11.54
CA ASP A 434 36.21 10.40 -11.03
C ASP A 434 34.73 10.12 -10.75
N ASN A 435 34.23 8.90 -11.01
CA ASN A 435 32.83 8.54 -10.83
C ASN A 435 32.61 7.30 -9.96
N LEU A 436 31.40 7.15 -9.44
CA LEU A 436 30.99 6.04 -8.58
C LEU A 436 29.71 5.44 -9.15
N ILE A 437 29.71 4.13 -9.40
CA ILE A 437 28.57 3.44 -10.01
C ILE A 437 27.90 2.55 -8.97
N PHE A 438 26.60 2.73 -8.76
CA PHE A 438 25.76 1.84 -7.97
C PHE A 438 24.84 1.01 -8.86
N ILE A 439 24.70 -0.26 -8.53
CA ILE A 439 23.89 -1.22 -9.30
C ILE A 439 22.98 -1.97 -8.35
N ILE A 440 21.67 -1.78 -8.50
CA ILE A 440 20.66 -2.62 -7.88
C ILE A 440 20.33 -3.72 -8.88
N SER A 441 20.51 -4.99 -8.49
CA SER A 441 20.11 -6.12 -9.33
C SER A 441 19.83 -7.36 -8.48
N HIS A 442 18.78 -8.10 -8.84
CA HIS A 442 18.50 -9.44 -8.35
C HIS A 442 19.22 -10.54 -9.16
N ASP A 443 19.97 -10.16 -10.20
CA ASP A 443 20.79 -11.07 -11.02
C ASP A 443 22.21 -11.17 -10.45
N TYR A 444 22.46 -12.20 -9.64
CA TYR A 444 23.77 -12.41 -9.01
C TYR A 444 24.87 -12.80 -10.02
N GLU A 445 24.54 -13.46 -11.14
CA GLU A 445 25.50 -13.73 -12.22
C GLU A 445 25.98 -12.42 -12.85
N PHE A 446 25.09 -11.44 -12.99
CA PHE A 446 25.42 -10.09 -13.45
C PHE A 446 26.25 -9.30 -12.43
N LEU A 447 25.85 -9.27 -11.15
CA LEU A 447 26.60 -8.55 -10.11
C LEU A 447 28.02 -9.11 -9.98
N ASN A 448 28.19 -10.42 -9.85
CA ASN A 448 29.51 -11.05 -9.69
C ASN A 448 30.47 -10.80 -10.87
N THR A 449 29.90 -10.57 -12.07
CA THR A 449 30.68 -10.24 -13.26
C THR A 449 31.17 -8.79 -13.22
N LEU A 450 30.38 -7.88 -12.66
CA LEU A 450 30.53 -6.44 -12.83
C LEU A 450 31.06 -5.70 -11.60
N THR A 451 30.56 -6.01 -10.39
CA THR A 451 30.78 -5.23 -9.17
C THR A 451 32.13 -5.52 -8.51
N ASP A 452 32.74 -4.49 -7.94
CA ASP A 452 33.96 -4.57 -7.13
C ASP A 452 33.62 -4.80 -5.64
N THR A 453 32.48 -4.30 -5.19
CA THR A 453 32.03 -4.43 -3.80
C THR A 453 30.52 -4.55 -3.75
N VAL A 454 30.00 -5.31 -2.79
CA VAL A 454 28.56 -5.44 -2.57
C VAL A 454 28.17 -4.88 -1.21
N LEU A 455 27.08 -4.10 -1.20
CA LEU A 455 26.43 -3.57 -0.01
C LEU A 455 25.11 -4.30 0.21
N ASN A 456 25.01 -5.04 1.32
CA ASN A 456 23.77 -5.65 1.75
C ASN A 456 22.96 -4.68 2.62
N MET A 457 21.78 -4.27 2.13
CA MET A 457 20.91 -3.28 2.79
C MET A 457 20.25 -3.79 4.08
N GLU A 458 20.17 -5.10 4.29
CA GLU A 458 19.52 -5.66 5.48
C GLU A 458 20.24 -5.25 6.78
N HIS A 459 21.56 -5.11 6.74
CA HIS A 459 22.38 -4.68 7.86
C HIS A 459 22.18 -3.21 8.26
N HIS A 460 21.47 -2.42 7.44
CA HIS A 460 21.26 -0.98 7.64
C HIS A 460 19.79 -0.61 7.84
N THR A 461 18.95 -1.58 8.17
CA THR A 461 17.54 -1.35 8.53
C THR A 461 17.41 -0.98 10.01
N ARG A 462 16.76 0.15 10.28
CA ARG A 462 16.48 0.69 11.62
C ARG A 462 15.03 0.39 12.01
N LYS A 463 14.78 -0.01 13.26
CA LYS A 463 13.43 0.01 13.84
C LYS A 463 13.08 1.43 14.29
N ARG A 464 11.89 1.91 13.90
CA ARG A 464 11.39 3.25 14.20
C ARG A 464 11.40 3.56 15.71
N SER A 465 11.58 4.85 16.06
CA SER A 465 11.39 5.37 17.43
C SER A 465 10.01 4.98 17.95
N THR A 466 9.93 4.38 19.14
CA THR A 466 8.67 3.87 19.70
C THR A 466 7.70 5.01 19.99
N MET A 467 6.54 4.99 19.32
CA MET A 467 5.39 5.90 19.49
C MET A 467 5.00 6.07 20.98
N PHE A 468 5.33 5.10 21.83
CA PHE A 468 5.31 5.22 23.30
C PHE A 468 5.91 6.54 23.83
N LYS A 469 7.04 6.99 23.28
CA LYS A 469 7.66 8.26 23.66
C LYS A 469 6.77 9.45 23.29
N LYS A 470 6.20 9.47 22.07
CA LYS A 470 5.27 10.51 21.61
C LYS A 470 4.01 10.58 22.49
N ILE A 471 3.47 9.44 22.94
CA ILE A 471 2.30 9.43 23.87
C ILE A 471 2.66 10.04 25.21
N MET A 472 3.86 9.76 25.71
CA MET A 472 4.37 10.37 26.93
C MET A 472 4.63 11.87 26.79
N ASP A 473 4.92 12.34 25.59
CA ASP A 473 5.01 13.77 25.30
C ASP A 473 3.63 14.45 25.38
N TYR A 474 2.54 13.81 24.91
CA TYR A 474 1.17 14.36 25.08
C TYR A 474 0.76 14.50 26.55
N GLY A 475 1.20 13.57 27.41
CA GLY A 475 0.94 13.60 28.85
C GLY A 475 1.91 14.45 29.67
N GLN A 476 2.87 15.13 29.04
CA GLN A 476 4.03 15.72 29.75
C GLN A 476 3.66 16.70 30.88
N GLU A 477 2.63 17.53 30.68
CA GLU A 477 2.16 18.49 31.69
C GLU A 477 1.63 17.80 32.96
N GLU A 478 1.02 16.62 32.81
CA GLU A 478 0.45 15.83 33.92
C GLU A 478 1.38 14.69 34.36
N LYS A 479 2.64 14.67 33.88
CA LYS A 479 3.59 13.59 34.16
C LYS A 479 3.86 13.40 35.65
N TRP A 480 3.71 14.44 36.46
CA TRP A 480 3.84 14.33 37.91
C TRP A 480 2.83 13.35 38.52
N HIS A 481 1.62 13.25 37.97
CA HIS A 481 0.62 12.25 38.38
C HIS A 481 1.08 10.83 38.05
N PHE A 482 1.71 10.64 36.89
CA PHE A 482 2.32 9.35 36.52
C PHE A 482 3.44 8.96 37.50
N ASP A 483 4.39 9.86 37.75
CA ASP A 483 5.51 9.59 38.66
C ASP A 483 5.01 9.30 40.08
N LEU A 484 4.04 10.08 40.56
CA LEU A 484 3.41 9.89 41.87
C LEU A 484 2.66 8.55 41.97
N SER A 485 1.96 8.15 40.90
CA SER A 485 1.28 6.85 40.86
C SER A 485 2.27 5.68 41.01
N LEU A 486 3.43 5.77 40.36
CA LEU A 486 4.47 4.75 40.43
C LEU A 486 5.04 4.64 41.85
N VAL A 487 5.32 5.79 42.48
CA VAL A 487 5.81 5.84 43.87
C VAL A 487 4.81 5.18 44.82
N TYR A 488 3.54 5.57 44.77
CA TYR A 488 2.51 4.97 45.61
C TYR A 488 2.36 3.47 45.37
N MET A 489 2.41 3.02 44.11
CA MET A 489 2.30 1.61 43.78
C MET A 489 3.48 0.77 44.29
N VAL A 490 4.70 1.29 44.21
CA VAL A 490 5.89 0.65 44.80
C VAL A 490 5.78 0.60 46.32
N LEU A 491 5.37 1.68 46.97
CA LEU A 491 5.18 1.71 48.43
C LEU A 491 4.07 0.75 48.87
N SER A 492 2.98 0.64 48.11
CA SER A 492 1.92 -0.33 48.39
C SER A 492 2.46 -1.77 48.33
N THR A 493 3.30 -2.07 47.33
CA THR A 493 3.94 -3.39 47.17
C THR A 493 4.88 -3.71 48.34
N ALA A 494 5.66 -2.73 48.79
CA ALA A 494 6.52 -2.89 49.96
C ALA A 494 5.70 -3.14 51.25
N ALA A 495 4.58 -2.42 51.43
CA ALA A 495 3.67 -2.64 52.57
C ALA A 495 3.03 -4.04 52.54
N TRP A 496 2.66 -4.52 51.35
CA TRP A 496 2.17 -5.88 51.16
C TRP A 496 3.21 -6.94 51.57
N ILE A 497 4.46 -6.80 51.13
CA ILE A 497 5.56 -7.71 51.52
C ILE A 497 5.84 -7.64 53.03
N SER A 498 5.78 -6.44 53.62
CA SER A 498 5.97 -6.23 55.07
C SER A 498 4.99 -7.05 55.91
N ALA A 499 3.74 -7.19 55.46
CA ALA A 499 2.75 -8.03 56.14
C ALA A 499 3.18 -9.51 56.18
N PHE A 500 3.79 -10.05 55.12
CA PHE A 500 4.29 -11.43 55.11
C PHE A 500 5.45 -11.64 56.09
N ILE A 501 6.35 -10.66 56.22
CA ILE A 501 7.44 -10.69 57.19
C ILE A 501 6.88 -10.72 58.61
N ALA A 502 5.87 -9.89 58.89
CA ALA A 502 5.21 -9.86 60.20
C ALA A 502 4.52 -11.20 60.54
N VAL A 503 3.84 -11.81 59.56
CA VAL A 503 3.23 -13.14 59.71
C VAL A 503 4.29 -14.21 59.99
N TYR A 504 5.42 -14.19 59.29
CA TYR A 504 6.53 -15.10 59.56
C TYR A 504 7.08 -14.95 60.98
N GLY A 505 7.32 -13.72 61.44
CA GLY A 505 7.78 -13.43 62.79
C GLY A 505 6.83 -14.01 63.85
N LEU A 506 5.52 -13.88 63.63
CA LEU A 506 4.49 -14.45 64.49
C LEU A 506 4.53 -16.00 64.50
N ILE A 507 4.57 -16.64 63.32
CA ILE A 507 4.62 -18.10 63.19
C ILE A 507 5.90 -18.67 63.81
N ASN A 508 7.04 -18.04 63.57
CA ASN A 508 8.32 -18.47 64.14
C ASN A 508 8.32 -18.35 65.66
N GLY A 509 7.80 -17.24 66.21
CA GLY A 509 7.65 -17.08 67.66
C GLY A 509 6.74 -18.13 68.28
N PHE A 510 5.63 -18.47 67.62
CA PHE A 510 4.70 -19.53 68.03
C PHE A 510 5.36 -20.90 68.08
N LEU A 511 6.07 -21.28 67.00
CA LEU A 511 6.76 -22.57 66.93
C LEU A 511 7.91 -22.70 67.92
N GLN A 512 8.52 -21.58 68.34
CA GLN A 512 9.57 -21.57 69.35
C GLN A 512 9.04 -21.43 70.79
N ASN A 513 7.72 -21.43 71.01
CA ASN A 513 7.08 -21.17 72.33
C ASN A 513 7.47 -19.82 72.97
N HIS A 514 7.81 -18.80 72.18
CA HIS A 514 8.17 -17.46 72.64
C HIS A 514 7.00 -16.46 72.55
N VAL A 515 5.75 -16.94 72.62
CA VAL A 515 4.56 -16.11 72.41
C VAL A 515 3.98 -15.62 73.73
N ASN A 516 4.22 -14.35 74.00
CA ASN A 516 3.66 -13.61 75.12
C ASN A 516 2.52 -12.71 74.60
N GLN A 517 1.60 -12.26 75.46
CA GLN A 517 0.53 -11.34 75.05
C GLN A 517 1.04 -10.08 74.29
N PRO A 518 2.12 -9.40 74.71
CA PRO A 518 2.66 -8.26 73.96
C PRO A 518 3.24 -8.62 72.59
N PHE A 519 3.78 -9.85 72.45
CA PHE A 519 4.45 -10.29 71.23
C PHE A 519 3.47 -10.47 70.07
N TRP A 520 2.35 -11.18 70.28
CA TRP A 520 1.38 -11.40 69.21
C TRP A 520 0.58 -10.12 68.89
N ILE A 521 0.29 -9.28 69.88
CA ILE A 521 -0.35 -7.96 69.66
C ILE A 521 0.52 -7.07 68.77
N LYS A 522 1.84 -7.00 69.02
CA LYS A 522 2.76 -6.22 68.18
C LYS A 522 2.72 -6.66 66.72
N HIS A 523 2.74 -7.97 66.45
CA HIS A 523 2.69 -8.49 65.08
C HIS A 523 1.31 -8.31 64.44
N ALA A 524 0.22 -8.46 65.21
CA ALA A 524 -1.14 -8.19 64.73
C ALA A 524 -1.30 -6.72 64.31
N ILE A 525 -0.83 -5.77 65.14
CA ILE A 525 -0.83 -4.34 64.81
C ILE A 525 0.02 -4.08 63.56
N TRP A 526 1.20 -4.70 63.45
CA TRP A 526 2.05 -4.55 62.28
C TRP A 526 1.33 -5.03 61.00
N ILE A 527 0.72 -6.21 61.01
CA ILE A 527 -0.06 -6.73 59.87
C ILE A 527 -1.18 -5.76 59.48
N VAL A 528 -1.96 -5.29 60.46
CA VAL A 528 -3.07 -4.35 60.20
C VAL A 528 -2.57 -3.03 59.61
N LEU A 529 -1.51 -2.44 60.16
CA LEU A 529 -0.91 -1.21 59.65
C LEU A 529 -0.37 -1.41 58.23
N SER A 530 0.34 -2.51 57.96
CA SER A 530 0.83 -2.86 56.63
C SER A 530 -0.31 -3.01 55.61
N MET A 531 -1.41 -3.64 55.98
CA MET A 531 -2.58 -3.79 55.10
C MET A 531 -3.33 -2.47 54.87
N LEU A 532 -3.43 -1.60 55.88
CA LEU A 532 -4.00 -0.25 55.73
C LEU A 532 -3.16 0.61 54.78
N ILE A 533 -1.83 0.63 54.98
CA ILE A 533 -0.90 1.35 54.11
C ILE A 533 -0.98 0.82 52.67
N TYR A 534 -1.04 -0.49 52.49
CA TYR A 534 -1.26 -1.13 51.19
C TYR A 534 -2.53 -0.60 50.51
N GLY A 535 -3.67 -0.60 51.21
CA GLY A 535 -4.95 -0.16 50.66
C GLY A 535 -4.95 1.32 50.26
N ILE A 536 -4.43 2.19 51.14
CA ILE A 536 -4.37 3.64 50.90
C ILE A 536 -3.47 3.96 49.71
N PHE A 537 -2.23 3.48 49.72
CA PHE A 537 -1.28 3.77 48.64
C PHE A 537 -1.71 3.15 47.32
N LYS A 538 -2.30 1.95 47.33
CA LYS A 538 -2.86 1.38 46.10
C LYS A 538 -4.02 2.23 45.56
N GLY A 539 -4.91 2.72 46.42
CA GLY A 539 -6.00 3.61 46.02
C GLY A 539 -5.51 4.93 45.40
N GLU A 540 -4.58 5.62 46.08
CA GLU A 540 -4.02 6.88 45.56
C GLU A 540 -3.19 6.67 44.29
N GLY A 541 -2.44 5.57 44.19
CA GLY A 541 -1.70 5.22 42.99
C GLY A 541 -2.63 5.01 41.78
N LEU A 542 -3.72 4.26 41.94
CA LEU A 542 -4.72 4.05 40.88
C LEU A 542 -5.37 5.36 40.44
N LYS A 543 -5.80 6.18 41.41
CA LYS A 543 -6.41 7.48 41.15
C LYS A 543 -5.48 8.37 40.30
N HIS A 544 -4.23 8.54 40.71
CA HIS A 544 -3.27 9.37 39.97
C HIS A 544 -2.96 8.80 38.59
N SER A 545 -2.91 7.48 38.45
CA SER A 545 -2.72 6.83 37.15
C SER A 545 -3.86 7.10 36.18
N HIS A 546 -5.12 7.05 36.62
CA HIS A 546 -6.27 7.37 35.76
C HIS A 546 -6.34 8.85 35.41
N ILE A 547 -6.00 9.76 36.33
CA ILE A 547 -5.96 11.19 36.02
C ILE A 547 -4.97 11.45 34.88
N PHE A 548 -3.76 10.90 34.97
CA PHE A 548 -2.76 10.99 33.92
C PHE A 548 -3.25 10.40 32.59
N ALA A 549 -3.86 9.21 32.64
CA ALA A 549 -4.39 8.54 31.45
C ALA A 549 -5.46 9.41 30.76
N TYR A 550 -6.53 9.80 31.45
CA TYR A 550 -7.63 10.56 30.84
C TYR A 550 -7.21 11.94 30.34
N ALA A 551 -6.30 12.64 31.05
CA ALA A 551 -5.74 13.90 30.58
C ALA A 551 -4.96 13.71 29.26
N THR A 552 -4.15 12.65 29.18
CA THR A 552 -3.38 12.31 27.97
C THR A 552 -4.31 11.94 26.80
N LEU A 553 -5.34 11.12 27.06
CA LEU A 553 -6.32 10.71 26.04
C LEU A 553 -7.11 11.91 25.49
N GLY A 554 -7.53 12.84 26.35
CA GLY A 554 -8.21 14.07 25.93
C GLY A 554 -7.35 14.91 24.99
N LYS A 555 -6.05 15.04 25.28
CA LYS A 555 -5.10 15.77 24.41
C LYS A 555 -4.90 15.08 23.07
N ILE A 556 -4.78 13.75 23.05
CA ILE A 556 -4.68 12.97 21.81
C ILE A 556 -5.93 13.20 20.95
N ARG A 557 -7.14 13.12 21.53
CA ARG A 557 -8.40 13.37 20.81
C ARG A 557 -8.45 14.77 20.20
N LYS A 558 -8.08 15.79 20.99
CA LYS A 558 -8.04 17.18 20.50
C LYS A 558 -7.04 17.35 19.35
N SER A 559 -5.83 16.81 19.51
CA SER A 559 -4.80 16.90 18.48
C SER A 559 -5.20 16.17 17.20
N PHE A 560 -5.92 15.04 17.30
CA PHE A 560 -6.43 14.32 16.14
C PHE A 560 -7.51 15.14 15.42
N ALA A 561 -8.43 15.76 16.16
CA ALA A 561 -9.44 16.64 15.60
C ALA A 561 -8.80 17.85 14.89
N ASP A 562 -7.84 18.52 15.53
CA ASP A 562 -7.11 19.66 14.94
C ASP A 562 -6.36 19.24 13.66
N LYS A 563 -5.75 18.04 13.67
CA LYS A 563 -5.05 17.47 12.51
C LYS A 563 -6.01 17.18 11.35
N MET A 564 -7.18 16.61 11.65
CA MET A 564 -8.20 16.29 10.64
C MET A 564 -8.66 17.53 9.87
N VAL A 565 -8.76 18.69 10.54
CA VAL A 565 -9.12 19.97 9.89
C VAL A 565 -8.03 20.47 8.93
N ARG A 566 -6.75 20.20 9.21
CA ARG A 566 -5.60 20.64 8.39
C ARG A 566 -5.22 19.67 7.28
N ASN A 567 -5.72 18.45 7.35
CA ASN A 567 -5.47 17.45 6.32
C ASN A 567 -6.20 17.83 5.02
N PRO A 568 -5.64 17.47 3.85
CA PRO A 568 -6.29 17.64 2.56
C PRO A 568 -7.70 17.04 2.56
N LEU A 569 -8.72 17.82 2.22
CA LEU A 569 -10.11 17.38 2.24
C LEU A 569 -10.33 16.14 1.37
N GLY A 570 -9.57 16.02 0.27
CA GLY A 570 -9.62 14.85 -0.58
C GLY A 570 -9.09 13.56 0.05
N PHE A 571 -8.21 13.65 1.05
CA PHE A 571 -7.82 12.49 1.88
C PHE A 571 -8.93 12.17 2.89
N THR A 572 -9.52 13.18 3.51
CA THR A 572 -10.58 13.03 4.51
C THR A 572 -11.84 12.38 3.94
N LEU A 573 -12.23 12.76 2.72
CA LEU A 573 -13.41 12.21 2.03
C LEU A 573 -13.26 10.74 1.59
N LYS A 574 -12.05 10.15 1.65
CA LYS A 574 -11.86 8.72 1.39
C LYS A 574 -12.27 7.84 2.58
N GLN A 575 -12.44 8.42 3.78
CA GLN A 575 -12.78 7.69 4.99
C GLN A 575 -14.25 7.89 5.36
N THR A 576 -14.88 6.85 5.89
CA THR A 576 -16.27 6.94 6.35
C THR A 576 -16.36 7.62 7.71
N ALA A 577 -17.54 8.13 8.07
CA ALA A 577 -17.78 8.64 9.42
C ALA A 577 -17.57 7.55 10.51
N GLY A 578 -17.85 6.29 10.17
CA GLY A 578 -17.58 5.14 11.03
C GLY A 578 -16.08 4.95 11.30
N ASP A 579 -15.25 5.09 10.28
CA ASP A 579 -13.79 4.98 10.40
C ASP A 579 -13.24 6.06 11.36
N TYR A 580 -13.71 7.29 11.22
CA TYR A 580 -13.29 8.39 12.10
C TYR A 580 -13.75 8.20 13.55
N ARG A 581 -14.99 7.74 13.77
CA ARG A 581 -15.46 7.39 15.12
C ARG A 581 -14.57 6.32 15.74
N GLN A 582 -14.28 5.26 15.00
CA GLN A 582 -13.44 4.17 15.48
C GLN A 582 -12.02 4.66 15.83
N LYS A 583 -11.45 5.55 15.02
CA LYS A 583 -10.12 6.12 15.26
C LYS A 583 -10.07 7.05 16.47
N ILE A 584 -11.01 7.98 16.60
CA ILE A 584 -10.99 9.02 17.64
C ILE A 584 -11.49 8.49 18.99
N VAL A 585 -12.51 7.65 18.96
CA VAL A 585 -13.17 7.15 20.17
C VAL A 585 -12.55 5.82 20.58
N ASP A 586 -12.76 4.77 19.80
CA ASP A 586 -12.46 3.40 20.23
C ASP A 586 -10.96 3.09 20.31
N ASN A 587 -10.18 3.55 19.32
CA ASN A 587 -8.74 3.32 19.30
C ASN A 587 -8.01 4.16 20.36
N VAL A 588 -8.42 5.41 20.56
CA VAL A 588 -7.85 6.24 21.64
C VAL A 588 -8.26 5.66 22.99
N GLU A 589 -9.51 5.25 23.20
CA GLU A 589 -9.97 4.69 24.49
C GLU A 589 -9.13 3.48 24.94
N GLN A 590 -8.70 2.61 24.01
CA GLN A 590 -7.84 1.47 24.33
C GLN A 590 -6.44 1.89 24.85
N LEU A 591 -6.08 3.15 24.61
CA LEU A 591 -5.07 3.98 25.28
C LEU A 591 -5.01 3.79 26.79
N GLU A 592 -6.20 3.78 27.37
CA GLU A 592 -6.43 3.83 28.80
C GLU A 592 -5.83 2.63 29.53
N ILE A 593 -6.00 1.41 29.01
CA ILE A 593 -5.43 0.20 29.59
C ILE A 593 -3.89 0.26 29.67
N LEU A 594 -3.26 0.82 28.63
CA LEU A 594 -1.81 1.01 28.59
C LEU A 594 -1.34 2.02 29.66
N LEU A 595 -2.00 3.19 29.70
CA LEU A 595 -1.56 4.31 30.53
C LEU A 595 -1.96 4.18 32.00
N ALA A 596 -3.16 3.67 32.27
CA ALA A 596 -3.76 3.59 33.60
C ALA A 596 -3.39 2.31 34.37
N HIS A 597 -3.03 1.23 33.67
CA HIS A 597 -2.79 -0.07 34.31
C HIS A 597 -1.45 -0.70 33.90
N LEU A 598 -1.15 -0.81 32.60
CA LEU A 598 0.05 -1.53 32.16
C LEU A 598 1.35 -0.94 32.73
N LEU A 599 1.51 0.37 32.62
CA LEU A 599 2.72 1.05 33.09
C LEU A 599 2.80 1.15 34.61
N THR A 600 1.66 1.42 35.25
CA THR A 600 1.61 1.81 36.66
C THR A 600 1.39 0.63 37.59
N GLU A 601 0.67 -0.42 37.18
CA GLU A 601 0.55 -1.69 37.93
C GLU A 601 1.57 -2.74 37.48
N GLY A 602 1.91 -2.78 36.18
CA GLY A 602 2.81 -3.80 35.63
C GLY A 602 4.21 -3.74 36.21
N ILE A 603 4.76 -2.54 36.40
CA ILE A 603 6.09 -2.33 37.00
C ILE A 603 6.11 -2.82 38.47
N PRO A 604 5.22 -2.39 39.37
CA PRO A 604 5.16 -2.89 40.75
C PRO A 604 4.91 -4.39 40.85
N HIS A 605 4.05 -4.97 40.03
CA HIS A 605 3.85 -6.43 40.02
C HIS A 605 5.10 -7.19 39.59
N SER A 606 5.86 -6.65 38.63
CA SER A 606 7.16 -7.21 38.23
C SER A 606 8.18 -7.11 39.37
N LEU A 607 8.24 -5.94 40.03
CA LEU A 607 9.09 -5.73 41.19
C LEU A 607 8.72 -6.67 42.34
N ALA A 608 7.43 -6.87 42.61
CA ALA A 608 6.93 -7.78 43.64
C ALA A 608 7.45 -9.20 43.42
N ILE A 609 7.37 -9.73 42.19
CA ILE A 609 7.89 -11.06 41.85
C ILE A 609 9.38 -11.16 42.15
N VAL A 610 10.17 -10.18 41.71
CA VAL A 610 11.61 -10.14 41.96
C VAL A 610 11.91 -10.07 43.47
N SER A 611 11.22 -9.21 44.22
CA SER A 611 11.38 -9.08 45.66
C SER A 611 11.03 -10.37 46.41
N ILE A 612 9.95 -11.05 46.03
CA ILE A 612 9.54 -12.33 46.63
C ILE A 612 10.57 -13.42 46.33
N LEU A 613 11.05 -13.52 45.08
CA LEU A 613 12.09 -14.48 44.72
C LEU A 613 13.38 -14.22 45.52
N ILE A 614 13.83 -12.97 45.61
CA ILE A 614 14.98 -12.58 46.45
C ILE A 614 14.75 -13.02 47.90
N MET A 615 13.55 -12.78 48.45
CA MET A 615 13.22 -13.17 49.82
C MET A 615 13.30 -14.70 50.02
N ILE A 616 12.81 -15.51 49.07
CA ILE A 616 12.95 -16.97 49.12
C ILE A 616 14.44 -17.36 49.08
N PHE A 617 15.24 -16.74 48.20
CA PHE A 617 16.68 -16.98 48.09
C PHE A 617 17.45 -16.64 49.38
N VAL A 618 17.06 -15.56 50.06
CA VAL A 618 17.66 -15.14 51.34
C VAL A 618 17.30 -16.12 52.46
N VAL A 619 16.09 -16.67 52.46
CA VAL A 619 15.67 -17.67 53.46
C VAL A 619 16.37 -19.02 53.19
N ASP A 620 16.35 -19.51 51.96
CA ASP A 620 17.11 -20.68 51.52
C ASP A 620 17.36 -20.68 50.00
N PHE A 621 18.64 -20.62 49.59
CA PHE A 621 19.00 -20.52 48.18
C PHE A 621 18.64 -21.77 47.35
N ARG A 622 18.54 -22.96 47.96
CA ARG A 622 18.23 -24.22 47.24
C ARG A 622 16.76 -24.24 46.84
N LEU A 623 15.89 -23.85 47.77
CA LEU A 623 14.46 -23.65 47.47
C LEU A 623 14.24 -22.45 46.55
N GLY A 624 15.08 -21.42 46.64
CA GLY A 624 15.13 -20.32 45.68
C GLY A 624 15.35 -20.78 44.24
N ILE A 625 16.38 -21.60 43.98
CA ILE A 625 16.64 -22.19 42.65
C ILE A 625 15.45 -23.03 42.18
N LEU A 626 14.91 -23.87 43.07
CA LEU A 626 13.78 -24.74 42.75
C LEU A 626 12.51 -23.94 42.38
N SER A 627 12.32 -22.79 43.00
CA SER A 627 11.22 -21.88 42.68
C SER A 627 11.36 -21.26 41.28
N LEU A 628 12.56 -21.09 40.71
CA LEU A 628 12.71 -20.53 39.36
C LEU A 628 12.15 -21.44 38.25
N ILE A 629 12.14 -22.77 38.45
CA ILE A 629 11.71 -23.75 37.45
C ILE A 629 10.28 -23.48 36.94
N PRO A 630 9.23 -23.42 37.78
CA PRO A 630 7.87 -23.13 37.32
C PRO A 630 7.72 -21.75 36.68
N VAL A 631 8.47 -20.74 37.13
CA VAL A 631 8.47 -19.39 36.52
C VAL A 631 9.03 -19.44 35.09
N LEU A 632 10.16 -20.12 34.89
CA LEU A 632 10.77 -20.27 33.56
C LEU A 632 9.90 -21.08 32.61
N ILE A 633 9.29 -22.18 33.09
CA ILE A 633 8.34 -22.99 32.30
C ILE A 633 7.12 -22.14 31.92
N SER A 634 6.54 -21.41 32.87
CA SER A 634 5.39 -20.54 32.62
C SER A 634 5.72 -19.45 31.60
N MET A 635 6.90 -18.84 31.69
CA MET A 635 7.34 -17.79 30.76
C MET A 635 7.56 -18.35 29.35
N PHE A 636 8.18 -19.53 29.23
CA PHE A 636 8.40 -20.21 27.95
C PHE A 636 7.08 -20.58 27.26
N LEU A 637 6.16 -21.23 27.98
CA LEU A 637 4.86 -21.63 27.45
C LEU A 637 4.02 -20.43 27.03
N MET A 638 4.06 -19.35 27.82
CA MET A 638 3.38 -18.12 27.46
C MET A 638 4.00 -17.44 26.24
N GLY A 639 5.32 -17.40 26.11
CA GLY A 639 5.98 -16.85 24.92
C GLY A 639 5.57 -17.59 23.64
N ARG A 640 5.45 -18.93 23.71
CA ARG A 640 4.93 -19.75 22.61
C ARG A 640 3.45 -19.45 22.33
N MET A 641 2.63 -19.33 23.35
CA MET A 641 1.20 -18.98 23.23
C MET A 641 1.00 -17.62 22.58
N LEU A 642 1.74 -16.59 23.00
CA LEU A 642 1.66 -15.24 22.45
C LEU A 642 2.03 -15.21 20.97
N ARG A 643 3.12 -15.87 20.56
CA ARG A 643 3.50 -15.94 19.13
C ARG A 643 2.42 -16.61 18.29
N ALA A 644 1.87 -17.72 18.76
CA ALA A 644 0.79 -18.42 18.05
C ALA A 644 -0.50 -17.59 18.00
N GLY A 645 -0.84 -16.93 19.11
CA GLY A 645 -2.03 -16.07 19.21
C GLY A 645 -1.94 -14.82 18.34
N MET A 646 -0.78 -14.16 18.27
CA MET A 646 -0.58 -12.98 17.41
C MET A 646 -0.80 -13.30 15.92
N LYS A 647 -0.46 -14.51 15.47
CA LYS A 647 -0.71 -14.96 14.10
C LYS A 647 -2.20 -15.12 13.81
N GLU A 648 -2.95 -15.73 14.73
CA GLU A 648 -4.40 -15.94 14.59
C GLU A 648 -5.22 -14.66 14.82
N MET A 649 -4.69 -13.70 15.58
CA MET A 649 -5.36 -12.41 15.86
C MET A 649 -5.62 -11.60 14.58
N VAL A 650 -4.75 -11.70 13.57
CA VAL A 650 -4.98 -11.06 12.26
C VAL A 650 -6.24 -11.64 11.60
N ARG A 651 -6.33 -12.97 11.54
CA ARG A 651 -7.50 -13.69 10.99
C ARG A 651 -8.77 -13.44 11.79
N TYR A 652 -8.66 -13.31 13.11
CA TYR A 652 -9.79 -12.93 13.97
C TYR A 652 -10.36 -11.56 13.56
N HIS A 653 -9.50 -10.56 13.40
CA HIS A 653 -9.93 -9.23 13.00
C HIS A 653 -10.51 -9.20 11.58
N GLU A 654 -9.95 -10.00 10.67
CA GLU A 654 -10.42 -10.14 9.30
C GLU A 654 -11.82 -10.77 9.25
N ALA A 655 -12.03 -11.91 9.92
CA ALA A 655 -13.34 -12.56 10.01
C ALA A 655 -14.38 -11.68 10.73
N ALA A 656 -13.97 -10.92 11.75
CA ALA A 656 -14.84 -9.96 12.42
C ALA A 656 -15.24 -8.79 11.50
N LYS A 657 -14.30 -8.32 10.66
CA LYS A 657 -14.53 -7.25 9.69
C LYS A 657 -15.46 -7.71 8.58
N ASP A 658 -15.25 -8.91 8.02
CA ASP A 658 -16.13 -9.51 7.01
C ASP A 658 -17.57 -9.69 7.54
N MET A 659 -17.72 -10.25 8.75
CA MET A 659 -19.03 -10.33 9.41
C MET A 659 -19.69 -8.96 9.55
N SER A 660 -18.96 -7.96 10.06
CA SER A 660 -19.49 -6.61 10.26
C SER A 660 -19.86 -5.92 8.94
N GLY A 661 -19.04 -6.07 7.90
CA GLY A 661 -19.29 -5.53 6.57
C GLY A 661 -20.55 -6.11 5.92
N ASN A 662 -20.72 -7.44 5.97
CA ASN A 662 -21.92 -8.11 5.46
C ASN A 662 -23.19 -7.70 6.23
N ILE A 663 -23.10 -7.42 7.55
CA ILE A 663 -24.22 -6.88 8.33
C ILE A 663 -24.62 -5.49 7.81
N VAL A 664 -23.64 -4.61 7.59
CA VAL A 664 -23.90 -3.26 7.07
C VAL A 664 -24.51 -3.32 5.66
N GLU A 665 -23.92 -4.10 4.75
CA GLU A 665 -24.44 -4.30 3.39
C GLU A 665 -25.89 -4.82 3.40
N TYR A 666 -26.21 -5.77 4.30
CA TYR A 666 -27.57 -6.29 4.44
C TYR A 666 -28.55 -5.22 4.93
N ILE A 667 -28.14 -4.38 5.90
CA ILE A 667 -28.98 -3.30 6.45
C ILE A 667 -29.20 -2.21 5.40
N GLU A 668 -28.15 -1.78 4.71
CA GLU A 668 -28.23 -0.76 3.66
C GLU A 668 -29.04 -1.25 2.45
N GLY A 669 -28.88 -2.53 2.07
CA GLY A 669 -29.60 -3.15 0.96
C GLY A 669 -31.00 -3.68 1.30
N ILE A 670 -31.49 -3.53 2.54
CA ILE A 670 -32.70 -4.22 3.01
C ILE A 670 -33.97 -3.83 2.25
N GLU A 671 -34.05 -2.58 1.79
CA GLU A 671 -35.17 -2.08 0.99
C GLU A 671 -35.23 -2.79 -0.36
N VAL A 672 -34.09 -2.88 -1.06
CA VAL A 672 -33.94 -3.62 -2.32
C VAL A 672 -34.29 -5.09 -2.13
N ILE A 673 -33.76 -5.73 -1.08
CA ILE A 673 -34.04 -7.15 -0.78
C ILE A 673 -35.53 -7.39 -0.55
N LYS A 674 -36.23 -6.48 0.14
CA LYS A 674 -37.68 -6.56 0.38
C LYS A 674 -38.50 -6.34 -0.89
N ILE A 675 -38.11 -5.38 -1.75
CA ILE A 675 -38.79 -5.06 -3.01
C ILE A 675 -38.64 -6.19 -4.03
N PHE A 676 -37.44 -6.73 -4.17
CA PHE A 676 -37.13 -7.80 -5.12
C PHE A 676 -37.34 -9.22 -4.54
N ASN A 677 -37.87 -9.32 -3.32
CA ASN A 677 -38.17 -10.56 -2.60
C ASN A 677 -36.99 -11.57 -2.53
N GLN A 678 -35.75 -11.09 -2.49
CA GLN A 678 -34.53 -11.92 -2.42
C GLN A 678 -34.15 -12.33 -0.99
N LYS A 679 -35.15 -12.65 -0.15
CA LYS A 679 -34.94 -12.82 1.29
C LYS A 679 -33.99 -13.97 1.65
N GLU A 680 -34.00 -15.07 0.90
CA GLU A 680 -33.20 -16.26 1.22
C GLU A 680 -31.70 -16.05 0.94
N ARG A 681 -31.33 -15.55 -0.25
CA ARG A 681 -29.92 -15.44 -0.67
C ARG A 681 -29.11 -14.42 0.13
N SER A 682 -29.67 -13.23 0.37
CA SER A 682 -28.96 -12.19 1.15
C SER A 682 -28.88 -12.54 2.63
N TYR A 683 -29.89 -13.24 3.16
CA TYR A 683 -29.88 -13.74 4.53
C TYR A 683 -28.91 -14.90 4.72
N GLU A 684 -28.75 -15.77 3.72
CA GLU A 684 -27.79 -16.88 3.73
C GLU A 684 -26.34 -16.38 3.72
N LYS A 685 -26.00 -15.37 2.90
CA LYS A 685 -24.68 -14.71 2.90
C LYS A 685 -24.34 -14.16 4.29
N LEU A 686 -25.27 -13.43 4.91
CA LEU A 686 -25.12 -12.89 6.26
C LEU A 686 -24.95 -14.00 7.31
N THR A 687 -25.80 -15.04 7.24
CA THR A 687 -25.75 -16.16 8.18
C THR A 687 -24.43 -16.91 8.05
N GLN A 688 -23.91 -17.08 6.83
CA GLN A 688 -22.63 -17.72 6.58
C GLN A 688 -21.45 -16.93 7.15
N SER A 689 -21.42 -15.60 7.01
CA SER A 689 -20.33 -14.78 7.58
C SER A 689 -20.32 -14.86 9.12
N VAL A 690 -21.50 -14.87 9.75
CA VAL A 690 -21.64 -15.08 11.20
C VAL A 690 -21.19 -16.49 11.61
N HIS A 691 -21.56 -17.52 10.85
CA HIS A 691 -21.11 -18.89 11.11
C HIS A 691 -19.60 -19.07 10.92
N ASN A 692 -19.01 -18.48 9.88
CA ASN A 692 -17.58 -18.49 9.65
C ASN A 692 -16.83 -17.83 10.81
N PHE A 693 -17.29 -16.66 11.27
CA PHE A 693 -16.70 -15.98 12.42
C PHE A 693 -16.83 -16.82 13.70
N ARG A 694 -18.01 -17.42 13.95
CA ARG A 694 -18.25 -18.35 15.06
C ARG A 694 -17.30 -19.55 15.01
N ASP A 695 -17.22 -20.23 13.88
CA ASP A 695 -16.48 -21.48 13.72
C ASP A 695 -14.98 -21.25 13.79
N PHE A 696 -14.50 -20.14 13.23
CA PHE A 696 -13.13 -19.67 13.42
C PHE A 696 -12.84 -19.42 14.90
N THR A 697 -13.68 -18.64 15.59
CA THR A 697 -13.45 -18.25 17.00
C THR A 697 -13.48 -19.45 17.92
N LEU A 698 -14.47 -20.34 17.76
CA LEU A 698 -14.57 -21.59 18.51
C LEU A 698 -13.42 -22.54 18.20
N GLY A 699 -13.01 -22.64 16.93
CA GLY A 699 -11.86 -23.43 16.51
C GLY A 699 -10.55 -22.92 17.10
N TRP A 700 -10.36 -21.60 17.14
CA TRP A 700 -9.22 -20.96 17.79
C TRP A 700 -9.22 -21.22 19.30
N TYR A 701 -10.36 -21.03 19.97
CA TYR A 701 -10.49 -21.33 21.40
C TYR A 701 -10.20 -22.80 21.71
N ARG A 702 -10.70 -23.75 20.91
CA ARG A 702 -10.38 -25.18 21.08
C ARG A 702 -8.89 -25.48 20.91
N ARG A 703 -8.23 -24.91 19.89
CA ARG A 703 -6.78 -25.08 19.67
C ARG A 703 -5.95 -24.46 20.79
N SER A 704 -6.35 -23.28 21.26
CA SER A 704 -5.63 -22.54 22.29
C SER A 704 -5.93 -23.00 23.72
N TRP A 705 -7.07 -23.67 23.96
CA TRP A 705 -7.53 -24.10 25.28
C TRP A 705 -6.46 -24.89 26.03
N ASN A 706 -5.86 -25.90 25.40
CA ASN A 706 -4.84 -26.73 26.07
C ASN A 706 -3.63 -25.90 26.49
N THR A 707 -3.18 -24.98 25.64
CA THR A 707 -2.03 -24.11 25.96
C THR A 707 -2.40 -23.13 27.08
N MET A 708 -3.58 -22.53 27.01
CA MET A 708 -4.10 -21.61 28.03
C MET A 708 -4.28 -22.32 29.38
N ALA A 709 -4.87 -23.52 29.39
CA ALA A 709 -5.07 -24.33 30.58
C ALA A 709 -3.74 -24.73 31.22
N ILE A 710 -2.75 -25.15 30.43
CA ILE A 710 -1.41 -25.47 30.96
C ILE A 710 -0.74 -24.21 31.53
N VAL A 711 -0.79 -23.07 30.83
CA VAL A 711 -0.21 -21.81 31.34
C VAL A 711 -0.88 -21.37 32.64
N ALA A 712 -2.21 -21.43 32.70
CA ALA A 712 -2.99 -21.09 33.90
C ALA A 712 -2.77 -22.09 35.06
N ALA A 713 -2.50 -23.36 34.77
CA ALA A 713 -2.21 -24.38 35.78
C ALA A 713 -0.76 -24.32 36.28
N VAL A 714 0.23 -24.06 35.42
CA VAL A 714 1.66 -24.05 35.78
C VAL A 714 2.01 -22.79 36.57
N ALA A 715 1.50 -21.62 36.19
CA ALA A 715 1.80 -20.34 36.85
C ALA A 715 1.61 -20.35 38.39
N PRO A 716 0.55 -20.96 38.97
CA PRO A 716 0.36 -21.04 40.42
C PRO A 716 1.03 -22.24 41.12
N THR A 717 1.67 -23.17 40.40
CA THR A 717 2.16 -24.45 40.97
C THR A 717 3.52 -24.37 41.69
N MET A 718 4.02 -23.18 42.03
CA MET A 718 5.33 -23.05 42.68
C MET A 718 5.45 -23.86 43.99
N THR A 719 4.39 -23.89 44.79
CA THR A 719 4.32 -24.68 46.02
C THR A 719 4.50 -26.18 45.77
N LEU A 720 4.07 -26.70 44.60
CA LEU A 720 4.25 -28.12 44.25
C LEU A 720 5.73 -28.50 44.14
N PHE A 721 6.58 -27.57 43.68
CA PHE A 721 8.01 -27.81 43.57
C PHE A 721 8.70 -27.63 44.92
N VAL A 722 8.36 -26.57 45.65
CA VAL A 722 9.09 -26.18 46.85
C VAL A 722 8.69 -26.99 48.08
N PHE A 723 7.41 -27.37 48.23
CA PHE A 723 6.89 -28.00 49.44
C PHE A 723 7.44 -29.42 49.69
N PRO A 724 7.47 -30.36 48.71
CA PRO A 724 7.99 -31.71 48.94
C PRO A 724 9.49 -31.73 49.29
N VAL A 725 10.29 -30.95 48.56
CA VAL A 725 11.73 -30.82 48.82
C VAL A 725 11.96 -30.13 50.16
N GLY A 726 11.16 -29.12 50.50
CA GLY A 726 11.17 -28.47 51.79
C GLY A 726 10.90 -29.43 52.96
N ILE A 727 9.96 -30.37 52.82
CA ILE A 727 9.70 -31.42 53.83
C ILE A 727 10.91 -32.36 53.97
N LEU A 728 11.52 -32.77 52.85
CA LEU A 728 12.71 -33.62 52.88
C LEU A 728 13.89 -32.91 53.57
N MET A 729 14.07 -31.61 53.30
CA MET A 729 15.09 -30.79 53.95
C MET A 729 14.82 -30.57 55.43
N MET A 730 13.55 -30.41 55.82
CA MET A 730 13.15 -30.32 57.22
C MET A 730 13.44 -31.62 57.98
N ARG A 731 13.15 -32.79 57.39
CA ARG A 731 13.49 -34.10 57.98
C ARG A 731 14.99 -34.33 58.13
N ALA A 732 15.80 -33.65 57.31
CA ALA A 732 17.26 -33.70 57.38
C ALA A 732 17.86 -32.60 58.28
N ASP A 733 17.04 -31.89 59.07
CA ASP A 733 17.43 -30.76 59.93
C ASP A 733 18.16 -29.61 59.19
N ARG A 734 17.88 -29.45 57.89
CA ARG A 734 18.48 -28.40 57.04
C ARG A 734 17.57 -27.18 56.84
N LEU A 735 16.33 -27.22 57.32
CA LEU A 735 15.31 -26.17 57.16
C LEU A 735 14.33 -26.19 58.33
N ALA A 736 14.02 -25.01 58.90
CA ALA A 736 13.04 -24.89 59.97
C ALA A 736 11.59 -24.93 59.44
N LEU A 737 10.65 -25.44 60.24
CA LEU A 737 9.22 -25.47 59.89
C LEU A 737 8.66 -24.06 59.59
N SER A 738 9.07 -23.04 60.35
CA SER A 738 8.68 -21.64 60.11
C SER A 738 9.15 -21.12 58.75
N GLN A 739 10.36 -21.49 58.32
CA GLN A 739 10.92 -21.13 57.02
C GLN A 739 10.17 -21.81 55.87
N LEU A 740 9.81 -23.09 56.02
CA LEU A 740 9.00 -23.81 55.04
C LEU A 740 7.60 -23.19 54.88
N ILE A 741 6.96 -22.81 55.98
CA ILE A 741 5.65 -22.15 55.95
C ILE A 741 5.75 -20.79 55.24
N LEU A 742 6.76 -19.97 55.57
CA LEU A 742 6.98 -18.68 54.91
C LEU A 742 7.18 -18.84 53.40
N ILE A 743 8.09 -19.72 52.98
CA ILE A 743 8.37 -19.94 51.56
C ILE A 743 7.10 -20.41 50.82
N SER A 744 6.26 -21.20 51.48
CA SER A 744 4.97 -21.65 50.91
C SER A 744 3.99 -20.49 50.75
N LEU A 745 3.86 -19.60 51.76
CA LEU A 745 3.01 -18.41 51.68
C LEU A 745 3.48 -17.43 50.59
N LEU A 746 4.79 -17.21 50.49
CA LEU A 746 5.39 -16.40 49.43
C LEU A 746 5.14 -17.00 48.05
N SER A 747 5.22 -18.32 47.92
CA SER A 747 4.93 -19.03 46.66
C SER A 747 3.47 -18.83 46.19
N PHE A 748 2.50 -18.79 47.12
CA PHE A 748 1.10 -18.46 46.78
C PHE A 748 0.92 -17.02 46.33
N SER A 749 1.69 -16.07 46.85
CA SER A 749 1.56 -14.66 46.44
C SER A 749 1.95 -14.46 44.97
N LEU A 750 2.93 -15.22 44.48
CA LEU A 750 3.35 -15.21 43.07
C LEU A 750 2.26 -15.71 42.10
N ALA A 751 1.39 -16.60 42.56
CA ALA A 751 0.23 -17.09 41.80
C ALA A 751 -0.74 -15.97 41.39
N THR A 752 -0.75 -14.84 42.11
CA THR A 752 -1.59 -13.68 41.79
C THR A 752 -0.89 -12.64 40.91
N SER A 753 0.43 -12.51 41.03
CA SER A 753 1.23 -11.53 40.28
C SER A 753 1.54 -11.98 38.86
N ILE A 754 1.81 -13.28 38.65
CA ILE A 754 2.14 -13.82 37.33
C ILE A 754 0.99 -13.56 36.33
N PRO A 755 -0.27 -13.98 36.57
CA PRO A 755 -1.38 -13.77 35.62
C PRO A 755 -1.60 -12.31 35.22
N LYS A 756 -1.39 -11.36 36.14
CA LYS A 756 -1.48 -9.93 35.82
C LYS A 756 -0.42 -9.50 34.82
N ILE A 757 0.83 -9.93 35.01
CA ILE A 757 1.90 -9.68 34.04
C ILE A 757 1.58 -10.36 32.71
N GLN A 758 0.97 -11.55 32.71
CA GLN A 758 0.52 -12.22 31.49
C GLN A 758 -0.48 -11.36 30.70
N PHE A 759 -1.51 -10.87 31.40
CA PHE A 759 -2.51 -9.97 30.83
C PHE A 759 -1.83 -8.71 30.23
N PHE A 760 -0.91 -8.12 30.97
CA PHE A 760 -0.16 -6.93 30.55
C PHE A 760 0.71 -7.14 29.30
N PHE A 761 1.44 -8.26 29.20
CA PHE A 761 2.16 -8.59 27.97
C PHE A 761 1.23 -8.78 26.78
N SER A 762 0.08 -9.43 26.98
CA SER A 762 -0.91 -9.60 25.91
C SER A 762 -1.55 -8.29 25.48
N ALA A 763 -1.95 -7.43 26.42
CA ALA A 763 -2.54 -6.12 26.16
C ALA A 763 -1.54 -5.19 25.45
N GLY A 764 -0.28 -5.16 25.90
CA GLY A 764 0.77 -4.36 25.26
C GLY A 764 1.01 -4.73 23.80
N ALA A 765 0.98 -6.03 23.46
CA ALA A 765 1.13 -6.50 22.08
C ALA A 765 -0.03 -6.08 21.17
N GLN A 766 -1.27 -6.10 21.69
CA GLN A 766 -2.46 -5.66 20.95
C GLN A 766 -2.47 -4.15 20.73
N ILE A 767 -2.16 -3.38 21.78
CA ILE A 767 -2.13 -1.91 21.74
C ILE A 767 -1.01 -1.42 20.82
N GLY A 768 0.13 -2.11 20.75
CA GLY A 768 1.24 -1.77 19.86
C GLY A 768 0.85 -1.67 18.39
N LYS A 769 0.00 -2.58 17.88
CA LYS A 769 -0.49 -2.54 16.49
C LYS A 769 -1.43 -1.35 16.24
N LYS A 770 -2.32 -1.05 17.19
CA LYS A 770 -3.21 0.12 17.07
C LYS A 770 -2.48 1.45 17.19
N LEU A 771 -1.37 1.45 17.94
CA LEU A 771 -0.44 2.57 18.01
C LEU A 771 0.13 2.94 16.64
N GLU A 772 0.41 1.93 15.82
CA GLU A 772 0.94 2.08 14.47
C GLU A 772 -0.10 2.70 13.53
N ASP A 773 -1.34 2.22 13.59
CA ASP A 773 -2.45 2.79 12.81
C ASP A 773 -2.68 4.26 13.18
N LEU A 774 -2.67 4.57 14.48
CA LEU A 774 -2.82 5.94 14.98
C LEU A 774 -1.64 6.83 14.55
N GLU A 775 -0.40 6.31 14.55
CA GLU A 775 0.78 7.04 14.08
C GLU A 775 0.67 7.41 12.60
N ARG A 776 0.21 6.49 11.76
CA ARG A 776 -0.02 6.75 10.33
C ARG A 776 -1.02 7.88 10.11
N ASP A 777 -2.06 7.93 10.93
CA ASP A 777 -3.08 8.98 10.83
C ASP A 777 -2.57 10.35 11.31
N PHE A 778 -1.71 10.40 12.34
CA PHE A 778 -1.08 11.66 12.77
C PHE A 778 -0.03 12.20 11.79
N GLU A 779 0.62 11.31 11.06
CA GLU A 779 1.69 11.64 10.10
C GLU A 779 1.18 11.88 8.68
N SER A 780 -0.15 11.92 8.49
CA SER A 780 -0.74 12.32 7.23
C SER A 780 -0.23 13.71 6.80
N PRO A 781 0.06 13.90 5.51
CA PRO A 781 0.49 15.20 5.01
C PRO A 781 -0.63 16.23 5.25
N GLU A 782 -0.27 17.39 5.80
CA GLU A 782 -1.15 18.56 5.89
C GLU A 782 -1.10 19.32 4.57
N LEU A 783 -2.16 20.09 4.27
CA LEU A 783 -2.14 21.03 3.16
C LEU A 783 -1.06 22.09 3.39
N LEU A 784 -0.33 22.44 2.33
CA LEU A 784 0.54 23.61 2.36
C LEU A 784 -0.32 24.87 2.34
N THR A 785 -0.28 25.66 3.41
CA THR A 785 -1.05 26.91 3.55
C THR A 785 -0.14 28.02 4.08
N GLY A 786 -0.55 29.27 3.90
CA GLY A 786 0.13 30.43 4.46
C GLY A 786 -0.84 31.41 5.11
N ASN A 787 -0.43 32.67 5.23
CA ASN A 787 -1.22 33.73 5.87
C ASN A 787 -1.51 34.89 4.88
N GLU A 788 -1.28 34.70 3.58
CA GLU A 788 -1.51 35.76 2.60
C GLU A 788 -3.00 35.89 2.28
N LEU A 789 -3.50 37.13 2.29
CA LEU A 789 -4.88 37.44 1.94
C LEU A 789 -5.00 37.84 0.46
N LEU A 790 -6.10 37.45 -0.19
CA LEU A 790 -6.45 37.84 -1.55
C LEU A 790 -6.89 39.31 -1.61
N ASP A 791 -6.55 39.96 -2.72
CA ASP A 791 -7.02 41.31 -3.04
C ASP A 791 -8.31 41.22 -3.88
N PRO A 792 -9.46 41.73 -3.38
CA PRO A 792 -10.73 41.68 -4.10
C PRO A 792 -10.70 42.36 -5.48
N SER A 793 -9.77 43.31 -5.70
CA SER A 793 -9.65 44.05 -6.95
C SER A 793 -8.98 43.26 -8.08
N ARG A 794 -8.33 42.13 -7.77
CA ARG A 794 -7.64 41.30 -8.76
C ARG A 794 -7.74 39.83 -8.41
N LEU A 795 -8.69 39.13 -9.05
CA LEU A 795 -9.01 37.73 -8.78
C LEU A 795 -8.84 36.82 -10.01
N ASP A 796 -7.90 37.15 -10.90
CA ASP A 796 -7.54 36.27 -12.02
C ASP A 796 -6.99 34.93 -11.50
N ILE A 797 -7.42 33.83 -12.11
CA ILE A 797 -6.97 32.48 -11.75
C ILE A 797 -6.02 31.99 -12.84
N ARG A 798 -4.81 31.59 -12.47
CA ARG A 798 -3.79 31.07 -13.38
C ARG A 798 -3.35 29.68 -12.97
N TYR A 799 -3.49 28.72 -13.87
CA TYR A 799 -2.83 27.43 -13.79
C TYR A 799 -1.51 27.55 -14.57
N ASP A 800 -0.39 27.32 -13.90
CA ASP A 800 0.95 27.35 -14.50
C ASP A 800 1.60 25.96 -14.39
N ARG A 801 1.63 25.25 -15.51
CA ARG A 801 2.31 23.95 -15.68
C ARG A 801 1.90 22.89 -14.65
N VAL A 802 0.61 22.88 -14.33
CA VAL A 802 0.05 22.06 -13.26
C VAL A 802 0.05 20.58 -13.66
N SER A 803 0.73 19.75 -12.89
CA SER A 803 0.67 18.29 -13.00
C SER A 803 0.26 17.68 -11.67
N PHE A 804 -0.60 16.67 -11.73
CA PHE A 804 -1.16 16.04 -10.55
C PHE A 804 -1.51 14.57 -10.80
N ALA A 805 -1.22 13.74 -9.79
CA ALA A 805 -1.58 12.33 -9.73
C ALA A 805 -2.34 12.04 -8.42
N TYR A 806 -3.40 11.23 -8.51
CA TYR A 806 -3.93 10.59 -7.31
C TYR A 806 -3.05 9.37 -7.03
N GLU A 807 -2.34 9.40 -5.91
CA GLU A 807 -1.35 8.37 -5.58
C GLU A 807 -0.33 8.25 -6.73
N ASP A 808 -0.25 7.11 -7.42
CA ASP A 808 0.67 6.89 -8.54
C ASP A 808 0.02 7.07 -9.93
N GLN A 809 -1.27 7.41 -9.99
CA GLN A 809 -2.00 7.58 -11.25
C GLN A 809 -2.04 9.05 -11.69
N ALA A 810 -1.22 9.40 -12.69
CA ALA A 810 -1.20 10.74 -13.27
C ALA A 810 -2.54 11.08 -13.94
N VAL A 811 -3.20 12.14 -13.46
CA VAL A 811 -4.48 12.63 -13.97
C VAL A 811 -4.35 13.94 -14.73
N LEU A 812 -3.44 14.83 -14.33
CA LEU A 812 -3.15 16.09 -15.02
C LEU A 812 -1.67 16.16 -15.38
N ARG A 813 -1.38 16.66 -16.60
CA ARG A 813 -0.04 16.76 -17.18
C ARG A 813 0.13 18.16 -17.75
N ASP A 814 1.05 18.92 -17.17
CA ASP A 814 1.52 20.22 -17.65
C ASP A 814 0.41 21.22 -18.06
N CYS A 815 -0.68 21.28 -17.29
CA CYS A 815 -1.84 22.09 -17.61
C CYS A 815 -1.57 23.58 -17.34
N SER A 816 -1.63 24.41 -18.39
CA SER A 816 -1.41 25.86 -18.31
C SER A 816 -2.52 26.65 -18.98
N PHE A 817 -3.21 27.52 -18.24
CA PHE A 817 -4.24 28.43 -18.76
C PHE A 817 -4.60 29.51 -17.74
N THR A 818 -5.28 30.57 -18.19
CA THR A 818 -5.71 31.69 -17.34
C THR A 818 -7.19 31.98 -17.51
N ILE A 819 -7.88 32.16 -16.38
CA ILE A 819 -9.25 32.63 -16.26
C ILE A 819 -9.20 34.06 -15.72
N ARG A 820 -9.76 35.01 -16.48
CA ARG A 820 -9.79 36.42 -16.08
C ARG A 820 -10.97 36.68 -15.14
N GLN A 821 -10.82 37.66 -14.28
CA GLN A 821 -11.90 38.09 -13.40
C GLN A 821 -13.15 38.48 -14.23
N GLY A 822 -14.31 37.95 -13.84
CA GLY A 822 -15.60 38.16 -14.50
C GLY A 822 -15.88 37.26 -15.72
N GLU A 823 -14.94 36.40 -16.15
CA GLU A 823 -15.19 35.44 -17.23
C GLU A 823 -16.05 34.25 -16.76
N LYS A 824 -16.90 33.77 -17.67
CA LYS A 824 -17.58 32.47 -17.56
C LYS A 824 -16.80 31.41 -18.33
N VAL A 825 -16.28 30.42 -17.62
CA VAL A 825 -15.40 29.39 -18.15
C VAL A 825 -16.00 28.00 -17.98
N ALA A 826 -16.07 27.23 -19.07
CA ALA A 826 -16.50 25.84 -19.06
C ALA A 826 -15.33 24.87 -19.23
N PHE A 827 -15.25 23.85 -18.38
CA PHE A 827 -14.34 22.72 -18.54
C PHE A 827 -15.07 21.59 -19.27
N VAL A 828 -14.51 21.14 -20.40
CA VAL A 828 -15.14 20.17 -21.31
C VAL A 828 -14.17 19.05 -21.66
N GLY A 829 -14.65 17.81 -21.81
CA GLY A 829 -13.83 16.63 -22.11
C GLY A 829 -14.56 15.33 -21.76
N GLU A 830 -14.03 14.18 -22.20
CA GLU A 830 -14.60 12.86 -21.88
C GLU A 830 -14.59 12.57 -20.36
N SER A 831 -15.42 11.64 -19.90
CA SER A 831 -15.39 11.23 -18.49
C SER A 831 -14.00 10.71 -18.12
N GLY A 832 -13.50 11.08 -16.93
CA GLY A 832 -12.14 10.74 -16.50
C GLY A 832 -11.01 11.60 -17.11
N SER A 833 -11.31 12.62 -17.94
CA SER A 833 -10.26 13.46 -18.56
C SER A 833 -9.50 14.38 -17.60
N GLY A 834 -9.97 14.58 -16.36
CA GLY A 834 -9.32 15.41 -15.34
C GLY A 834 -10.06 16.70 -14.95
N LYS A 835 -11.26 16.97 -15.49
CA LYS A 835 -12.06 18.18 -15.22
C LYS A 835 -12.35 18.43 -13.73
N SER A 836 -12.93 17.46 -13.04
CA SER A 836 -13.23 17.57 -11.60
C SER A 836 -11.96 17.69 -10.76
N THR A 837 -10.83 17.15 -11.24
CA THR A 837 -9.52 17.33 -10.58
C THR A 837 -9.05 18.77 -10.66
N LEU A 838 -9.20 19.46 -11.80
CA LEU A 838 -8.86 20.89 -11.91
C LEU A 838 -9.66 21.74 -10.92
N VAL A 839 -10.95 21.46 -10.77
CA VAL A 839 -11.82 22.12 -9.79
C VAL A 839 -11.41 21.78 -8.36
N LYS A 840 -11.20 20.50 -8.03
CA LYS A 840 -10.76 20.08 -6.68
C LYS A 840 -9.43 20.73 -6.29
N LEU A 841 -8.49 20.87 -7.22
CA LEU A 841 -7.22 21.57 -6.98
C LEU A 841 -7.41 23.08 -6.76
N LEU A 842 -8.32 23.73 -7.50
CA LEU A 842 -8.68 25.12 -7.24
C LEU A 842 -9.29 25.30 -5.85
N MET A 843 -10.15 24.38 -5.44
CA MET A 843 -10.70 24.33 -4.09
C MET A 843 -9.67 23.88 -3.04
N HIS A 844 -8.40 23.69 -3.43
CA HIS A 844 -7.30 23.27 -2.57
C HIS A 844 -7.56 21.96 -1.81
N TYR A 845 -8.31 21.03 -2.40
CA TYR A 845 -8.54 19.69 -1.82
C TYR A 845 -7.26 18.87 -1.74
N TYR A 846 -6.28 19.20 -2.58
CA TYR A 846 -4.95 18.61 -2.65
C TYR A 846 -3.94 19.68 -3.08
N ASP A 847 -2.68 19.50 -2.68
CA ASP A 847 -1.57 20.26 -3.23
C ASP A 847 -1.18 19.72 -4.62
N VAL A 848 -0.76 20.62 -5.50
CA VAL A 848 -0.21 20.26 -6.81
C VAL A 848 1.18 19.62 -6.66
N GLN A 849 1.50 18.62 -7.48
CA GLN A 849 2.80 17.93 -7.41
C GLN A 849 3.89 18.65 -8.21
N LYS A 850 3.53 19.27 -9.34
CA LYS A 850 4.38 20.16 -10.15
C LYS A 850 3.55 21.33 -10.67
N GLY A 851 4.20 22.47 -10.87
CA GLY A 851 3.54 23.71 -11.24
C GLY A 851 2.88 24.40 -10.04
N GLU A 852 2.04 25.39 -10.31
CA GLU A 852 1.32 26.14 -9.29
C GLU A 852 -0.02 26.68 -9.83
N ILE A 853 -0.99 26.82 -8.92
CA ILE A 853 -2.25 27.52 -9.19
C ILE A 853 -2.19 28.83 -8.42
N LEU A 854 -2.46 29.94 -9.09
CA LEU A 854 -2.45 31.27 -8.48
C LEU A 854 -3.82 31.93 -8.59
N ILE A 855 -4.24 32.62 -7.53
CA ILE A 855 -5.41 33.50 -7.52
C ILE A 855 -4.92 34.92 -7.21
N GLY A 856 -5.25 35.89 -8.07
CA GLY A 856 -4.77 37.26 -7.93
C GLY A 856 -3.24 37.41 -8.03
N GLY A 857 -2.56 36.41 -8.60
CA GLY A 857 -1.11 36.35 -8.67
C GLY A 857 -0.41 35.76 -7.44
N LYS A 858 -1.16 35.25 -6.47
CA LYS A 858 -0.62 34.57 -5.28
C LYS A 858 -0.85 33.05 -5.37
N PRO A 859 0.16 32.19 -5.12
CA PRO A 859 0.00 30.74 -5.12
C PRO A 859 -1.00 30.26 -4.06
N LEU A 860 -1.82 29.26 -4.36
CA LEU A 860 -2.77 28.68 -3.40
C LEU A 860 -2.10 28.22 -2.09
N THR A 861 -0.87 27.72 -2.18
CA THR A 861 -0.12 27.19 -1.04
C THR A 861 0.39 28.26 -0.07
N THR A 862 0.30 29.55 -0.41
CA THR A 862 0.68 30.67 0.46
C THR A 862 -0.52 31.42 1.03
N LEU A 863 -1.73 31.12 0.55
CA LEU A 863 -2.95 31.79 0.99
C LEU A 863 -3.39 31.31 2.37
N ASP A 864 -4.05 32.22 3.08
CA ASP A 864 -4.86 31.88 4.24
C ASP A 864 -6.08 31.05 3.78
N PRO A 865 -6.32 29.85 4.36
CA PRO A 865 -7.39 28.96 3.91
C PRO A 865 -8.80 29.51 4.05
N GLU A 866 -9.07 30.24 5.14
CA GLU A 866 -10.38 30.86 5.37
C GLU A 866 -10.61 31.95 4.33
N ASN A 867 -9.62 32.84 4.15
CA ASN A 867 -9.69 33.90 3.14
C ASN A 867 -9.84 33.35 1.72
N HIS A 868 -9.11 32.29 1.36
CA HIS A 868 -9.25 31.63 0.07
C HIS A 868 -10.68 31.13 -0.13
N MET A 869 -11.22 30.41 0.86
CA MET A 869 -12.57 29.87 0.78
C MET A 869 -13.63 30.97 0.79
N ASP A 870 -13.46 32.07 1.51
CA ASP A 870 -14.40 33.20 1.51
C ASP A 870 -14.57 33.82 0.13
N HIS A 871 -13.53 33.76 -0.72
CA HIS A 871 -13.58 34.27 -2.09
C HIS A 871 -14.21 33.29 -3.10
N ILE A 872 -14.53 32.05 -2.70
CA ILE A 872 -15.11 31.03 -3.58
C ILE A 872 -16.45 30.49 -3.04
N SER A 873 -17.48 30.55 -3.87
CA SER A 873 -18.74 29.84 -3.66
C SER A 873 -18.74 28.56 -4.48
N TYR A 874 -18.87 27.40 -3.82
CA TYR A 874 -18.88 26.09 -4.46
C TYR A 874 -20.28 25.48 -4.42
N VAL A 875 -20.78 25.08 -5.59
CA VAL A 875 -22.02 24.32 -5.75
C VAL A 875 -21.63 22.93 -6.23
N SER A 876 -21.65 21.96 -5.31
CA SER A 876 -21.32 20.56 -5.57
C SER A 876 -22.44 19.81 -6.28
N GLN A 877 -22.08 18.67 -6.86
CA GLN A 877 -23.03 17.69 -7.39
C GLN A 877 -23.89 17.07 -6.28
N ASP A 878 -23.28 16.72 -5.14
CA ASP A 878 -23.99 16.20 -3.97
C ASP A 878 -24.63 17.34 -3.16
N ASN A 879 -25.96 17.33 -3.08
CA ASN A 879 -26.76 18.35 -2.38
C ASN A 879 -26.89 18.03 -0.88
N PHE A 880 -25.78 18.03 -0.15
CA PHE A 880 -25.75 17.70 1.28
C PHE A 880 -26.30 18.83 2.17
N LEU A 881 -27.23 18.46 3.05
CA LEU A 881 -27.76 19.30 4.12
C LEU A 881 -27.52 18.63 5.48
N PHE A 882 -27.11 19.42 6.46
CA PHE A 882 -26.96 18.95 7.84
C PHE A 882 -28.35 18.67 8.44
N ASP A 883 -28.44 17.71 9.37
CA ASP A 883 -29.68 17.39 10.08
C ASP A 883 -30.02 18.49 11.11
N THR A 884 -30.47 19.62 10.59
CA THR A 884 -30.90 20.80 11.35
C THR A 884 -31.98 21.56 10.56
N THR A 885 -32.32 22.78 10.98
CA THR A 885 -33.30 23.63 10.32
C THR A 885 -32.83 24.09 8.94
N ILE A 886 -33.76 24.44 8.06
CA ILE A 886 -33.45 25.08 6.76
C ILE A 886 -32.65 26.37 6.99
N ARG A 887 -33.03 27.16 7.99
CA ARG A 887 -32.33 28.39 8.40
C ARG A 887 -30.85 28.13 8.66
N GLU A 888 -30.54 27.20 9.56
CA GLU A 888 -29.15 26.89 9.93
C GLU A 888 -28.37 26.37 8.74
N ASN A 889 -28.98 25.53 7.90
CA ASN A 889 -28.35 25.06 6.68
C ASN A 889 -27.96 26.17 5.71
N ILE A 890 -28.74 27.26 5.62
CA ILE A 890 -28.44 28.40 4.75
C ILE A 890 -27.36 29.28 5.40
N LEU A 891 -27.46 29.54 6.71
CA LEU A 891 -26.53 30.39 7.47
C LEU A 891 -25.11 29.82 7.57
N ILE A 892 -24.88 28.56 7.22
CA ILE A 892 -23.52 28.02 7.01
C ILE A 892 -22.74 28.84 5.98
N GLY A 893 -23.41 29.40 4.97
CA GLY A 893 -22.75 30.25 3.97
C GLY A 893 -22.28 31.60 4.52
N LYS A 894 -22.94 32.12 5.56
CA LYS A 894 -22.63 33.38 6.26
C LYS A 894 -23.31 33.39 7.63
N GLN A 895 -22.55 33.08 8.69
CA GLN A 895 -23.11 32.82 10.03
C GLN A 895 -23.76 34.05 10.68
N ASP A 896 -23.27 35.25 10.35
CA ASP A 896 -23.71 36.54 10.87
C ASP A 896 -24.77 37.22 10.00
N ALA A 897 -25.32 36.52 8.99
CA ALA A 897 -26.31 37.10 8.09
C ALA A 897 -27.62 37.45 8.80
N THR A 898 -28.15 38.62 8.47
CA THR A 898 -29.46 39.08 8.93
C THR A 898 -30.59 38.27 8.29
N ALA A 899 -31.76 38.24 8.95
CA ALA A 899 -32.94 37.56 8.41
C ALA A 899 -33.34 38.10 7.02
N GLU A 900 -33.16 39.40 6.78
CA GLU A 900 -33.45 40.06 5.51
C GLU A 900 -32.48 39.66 4.40
N GLU A 901 -31.18 39.51 4.70
CA GLU A 901 -30.20 38.96 3.75
C GLU A 901 -30.55 37.52 3.37
N MET A 902 -30.87 36.68 4.36
CA MET A 902 -31.25 35.29 4.13
C MET A 902 -32.51 35.17 3.26
N ILE A 903 -33.56 35.95 3.55
CA ILE A 903 -34.80 35.95 2.76
C ILE A 903 -34.52 36.38 1.31
N ARG A 904 -33.74 37.44 1.11
CA ARG A 904 -33.36 37.89 -0.25
C ARG A 904 -32.59 36.81 -1.01
N ALA A 905 -31.63 36.13 -0.38
CA ALA A 905 -30.92 35.01 -0.98
C ALA A 905 -31.88 33.85 -1.35
N CYS A 906 -32.85 33.53 -0.49
CA CYS A 906 -33.85 32.50 -0.78
C CYS A 906 -34.81 32.88 -1.92
N GLN A 907 -35.16 34.15 -2.03
CA GLN A 907 -35.98 34.66 -3.14
C GLN A 907 -35.22 34.59 -4.46
N ALA A 908 -33.95 35.01 -4.47
CA ALA A 908 -33.08 34.89 -5.64
C ALA A 908 -32.86 33.42 -6.05
N ALA A 909 -32.73 32.50 -5.09
CA ALA A 909 -32.63 31.06 -5.32
C ALA A 909 -33.97 30.38 -5.66
N GLN A 910 -35.07 31.14 -5.73
CA GLN A 910 -36.42 30.64 -6.04
C GLN A 910 -36.93 29.55 -5.06
N ILE A 911 -36.59 29.66 -3.77
CA ILE A 911 -36.98 28.67 -2.74
C ILE A 911 -37.82 29.24 -1.60
N HIS A 912 -37.90 30.58 -1.46
CA HIS A 912 -38.63 31.23 -0.37
C HIS A 912 -40.09 30.80 -0.25
N GLU A 913 -40.85 30.83 -1.35
CA GLU A 913 -42.28 30.46 -1.34
C GLU A 913 -42.51 29.02 -0.89
N PHE A 914 -41.64 28.10 -1.33
CA PHE A 914 -41.68 26.70 -0.88
C PHE A 914 -41.41 26.61 0.62
N ILE A 915 -40.35 27.27 1.12
CA ILE A 915 -40.02 27.25 2.55
C ILE A 915 -41.21 27.77 3.36
N MET A 916 -41.83 28.87 2.94
CA MET A 916 -42.97 29.47 3.62
C MET A 916 -44.25 28.62 3.53
N SER A 917 -44.35 27.70 2.57
CA SER A 917 -45.44 26.73 2.48
C SER A 917 -45.33 25.59 3.51
N LEU A 918 -44.15 25.39 4.11
CA LEU A 918 -43.93 24.40 5.17
C LEU A 918 -44.50 24.91 6.50
N GLU A 919 -45.03 24.02 7.32
CA GLU A 919 -45.70 24.35 8.60
C GLU A 919 -44.83 25.22 9.54
N LYS A 920 -43.51 25.00 9.55
CA LYS A 920 -42.55 25.74 10.39
C LYS A 920 -41.68 26.72 9.60
N GLY A 921 -41.98 26.97 8.33
CA GLY A 921 -41.19 27.88 7.50
C GLY A 921 -39.70 27.50 7.50
N TYR A 922 -38.85 28.50 7.78
CA TYR A 922 -37.39 28.37 7.89
C TYR A 922 -36.91 27.47 9.04
N ASP A 923 -37.74 27.27 10.07
CA ASP A 923 -37.40 26.45 11.24
C ASP A 923 -37.79 24.98 11.05
N THR A 924 -38.16 24.60 9.82
CA THR A 924 -38.41 23.21 9.44
C THR A 924 -37.11 22.40 9.46
N LEU A 925 -37.12 21.26 10.16
CA LEU A 925 -36.00 20.31 10.18
C LEU A 925 -35.96 19.50 8.89
N VAL A 926 -34.81 19.48 8.21
CA VAL A 926 -34.66 18.83 6.90
C VAL A 926 -34.45 17.31 6.98
N GLY A 927 -34.10 16.79 8.16
CA GLY A 927 -33.78 15.37 8.39
C GLY A 927 -32.36 15.00 7.94
N GLU A 928 -31.97 13.75 8.23
CA GLU A 928 -30.64 13.22 7.87
C GLU A 928 -30.39 13.39 6.36
N SER A 929 -29.32 14.12 6.02
CA SER A 929 -28.94 14.50 4.64
C SER A 929 -30.07 15.14 3.80
N GLY A 930 -31.03 15.82 4.45
CA GLY A 930 -32.17 16.43 3.76
C GLY A 930 -33.19 15.43 3.22
N SER A 931 -33.31 14.25 3.84
CA SER A 931 -34.25 13.17 3.45
C SER A 931 -35.73 13.58 3.36
N LYS A 932 -36.12 14.70 3.98
CA LYS A 932 -37.51 15.21 3.94
C LYS A 932 -37.81 16.16 2.79
N LEU A 933 -36.83 16.42 1.91
CA LEU A 933 -36.94 17.37 0.81
C LEU A 933 -36.70 16.68 -0.54
N SER A 934 -37.33 17.19 -1.60
CA SER A 934 -37.07 16.73 -2.96
C SER A 934 -35.64 17.09 -3.40
N GLY A 935 -35.10 16.36 -4.38
CA GLY A 935 -33.76 16.63 -4.91
C GLY A 935 -33.58 18.09 -5.40
N GLY A 936 -34.60 18.62 -6.09
CA GLY A 936 -34.60 20.00 -6.57
C GLY A 936 -34.72 21.05 -5.47
N GLU A 937 -35.45 20.76 -4.39
CA GLU A 937 -35.51 21.64 -3.21
C GLU A 937 -34.16 21.71 -2.49
N ARG A 938 -33.52 20.55 -2.26
CA ARG A 938 -32.18 20.50 -1.66
C ARG A 938 -31.18 21.33 -2.46
N GLN A 939 -31.21 21.19 -3.78
CA GLN A 939 -30.34 21.95 -4.67
C GLN A 939 -30.56 23.46 -4.58
N ARG A 940 -31.81 23.91 -4.56
CA ARG A 940 -32.13 25.34 -4.39
C ARG A 940 -31.71 25.87 -3.02
N ILE A 941 -31.76 25.06 -1.96
CA ILE A 941 -31.20 25.44 -0.65
C ILE A 941 -29.67 25.58 -0.72
N CYS A 942 -28.97 24.66 -1.39
CA CYS A 942 -27.53 24.79 -1.63
C CYS A 942 -27.18 26.05 -2.44
N ILE A 943 -28.00 26.40 -3.44
CA ILE A 943 -27.86 27.64 -4.21
C ILE A 943 -28.09 28.85 -3.30
N ALA A 944 -29.11 28.85 -2.44
CA ALA A 944 -29.32 29.92 -1.46
C ALA A 944 -28.13 30.07 -0.49
N ARG A 945 -27.54 28.96 -0.04
CA ARG A 945 -26.29 28.92 0.76
C ARG A 945 -25.11 29.54 0.00
N ALA A 946 -24.99 29.30 -1.31
CA ALA A 946 -23.96 29.94 -2.14
C ALA A 946 -24.26 31.44 -2.36
N MET A 947 -25.53 31.82 -2.50
CA MET A 947 -25.95 33.21 -2.69
C MET A 947 -25.71 34.08 -1.45
N ILE A 948 -25.99 33.57 -0.24
CA ILE A 948 -25.80 34.34 1.00
C ILE A 948 -24.31 34.58 1.31
N LYS A 949 -23.44 33.67 0.87
CA LYS A 949 -21.99 33.83 0.94
C LYS A 949 -21.49 34.95 0.02
N ASP A 950 -22.16 35.13 -1.12
CA ASP A 950 -21.91 36.16 -2.12
C ASP A 950 -20.44 36.27 -2.59
N ALA A 951 -19.74 35.15 -2.71
CA ALA A 951 -18.33 35.17 -3.10
C ALA A 951 -18.14 35.61 -4.58
N PRO A 952 -17.04 36.28 -4.94
CA PRO A 952 -16.77 36.78 -6.30
C PRO A 952 -16.43 35.69 -7.35
N ILE A 953 -15.99 34.52 -6.90
CA ILE A 953 -15.71 33.35 -7.75
C ILE A 953 -16.78 32.30 -7.44
N VAL A 954 -17.44 31.78 -8.48
CA VAL A 954 -18.45 30.72 -8.36
C VAL A 954 -17.96 29.49 -9.13
N VAL A 955 -17.92 28.36 -8.44
CA VAL A 955 -17.50 27.07 -9.00
C VAL A 955 -18.68 26.11 -8.95
N MET A 956 -19.06 25.55 -10.09
CA MET A 956 -20.22 24.66 -10.23
C MET A 956 -19.80 23.33 -10.84
N ASP A 957 -19.98 22.26 -10.07
CA ASP A 957 -19.73 20.88 -10.50
C ASP A 957 -21.08 20.19 -10.77
N GLU A 958 -21.46 20.07 -12.04
CA GLU A 958 -22.67 19.35 -12.48
C GLU A 958 -24.00 19.71 -11.77
N ALA A 959 -24.26 21.00 -11.49
CA ALA A 959 -25.40 21.47 -10.66
C ALA A 959 -26.85 21.20 -11.21
N THR A 960 -27.07 20.31 -12.18
CA THR A 960 -28.42 19.95 -12.70
C THR A 960 -28.56 18.49 -13.15
N SER A 961 -27.80 17.56 -12.58
CA SER A 961 -28.02 16.14 -12.86
C SER A 961 -29.24 15.64 -12.08
N PHE A 962 -30.21 15.03 -12.78
CA PHE A 962 -31.42 14.38 -12.25
C PHE A 962 -32.38 15.25 -11.42
N THR A 963 -32.95 16.30 -12.02
CA THR A 963 -34.06 17.07 -11.42
C THR A 963 -35.30 17.01 -12.29
N ASP A 964 -36.48 16.98 -11.66
CA ASP A 964 -37.76 17.02 -12.36
C ASP A 964 -37.85 18.29 -13.22
N PRO A 965 -38.45 18.25 -14.43
CA PRO A 965 -38.50 19.39 -15.34
C PRO A 965 -39.06 20.69 -14.73
N GLU A 966 -40.00 20.57 -13.79
CA GLU A 966 -40.56 21.72 -13.06
C GLU A 966 -39.53 22.38 -12.12
N ASN A 967 -38.71 21.59 -11.43
CA ASN A 967 -37.65 22.09 -10.55
C ASN A 967 -36.45 22.64 -11.35
N GLU A 968 -36.16 22.06 -12.52
CA GLU A 968 -35.05 22.47 -13.37
C GLU A 968 -35.15 23.95 -13.78
N TYR A 969 -36.36 24.44 -14.09
CA TYR A 969 -36.59 25.85 -14.41
C TYR A 969 -36.19 26.81 -13.27
N TYR A 970 -36.59 26.49 -12.04
CA TYR A 970 -36.26 27.33 -10.87
C TYR A 970 -34.77 27.29 -10.54
N ILE A 971 -34.14 26.12 -10.67
CA ILE A 971 -32.70 25.93 -10.46
C ILE A 971 -31.89 26.74 -11.47
N ASP A 972 -32.23 26.67 -12.76
CA ASP A 972 -31.54 27.44 -13.80
C ASP A 972 -31.66 28.95 -13.58
N ARG A 973 -32.83 29.44 -13.13
CA ARG A 973 -32.98 30.86 -12.76
C ARG A 973 -32.15 31.24 -11.55
N GLY A 974 -32.12 30.39 -10.51
CA GLY A 974 -31.28 30.59 -9.34
C GLY A 974 -29.79 30.63 -9.71
N ILE A 975 -29.32 29.69 -10.52
CA ILE A 975 -27.94 29.67 -11.03
C ILE A 975 -27.64 30.93 -11.84
N ALA A 976 -28.55 31.34 -12.73
CA ALA A 976 -28.37 32.54 -13.54
C ALA A 976 -28.21 33.80 -12.68
N GLU A 977 -28.96 33.93 -11.58
CA GLU A 977 -28.78 35.03 -10.63
C GLU A 977 -27.47 34.93 -9.85
N LEU A 978 -27.13 33.74 -9.34
CA LEU A 978 -25.88 33.51 -8.62
C LEU A 978 -24.66 33.91 -9.47
N CYS A 979 -24.72 33.70 -10.79
CA CYS A 979 -23.62 33.95 -11.71
C CYS A 979 -23.43 35.42 -12.15
N LYS A 980 -24.33 36.36 -11.79
CA LYS A 980 -24.26 37.73 -12.32
C LYS A 980 -23.07 38.50 -11.75
N GLY A 981 -22.24 39.06 -12.65
CA GLY A 981 -21.12 39.93 -12.27
C GLY A 981 -19.94 39.21 -11.60
N LYS A 982 -19.87 37.88 -11.71
CA LYS A 982 -18.89 37.03 -11.03
C LYS A 982 -18.03 36.24 -12.02
N THR A 983 -16.87 35.79 -11.58
CA THR A 983 -16.09 34.78 -12.32
C THR A 983 -16.77 33.44 -12.12
N VAL A 984 -17.11 32.73 -13.19
CA VAL A 984 -17.88 31.48 -13.12
C VAL A 984 -17.09 30.36 -13.74
N ILE A 985 -16.90 29.26 -13.02
CA ILE A 985 -16.25 28.04 -13.50
C ILE A 985 -17.27 26.92 -13.45
N THR A 986 -17.51 26.26 -14.58
CA THR A 986 -18.47 25.16 -14.64
C THR A 986 -17.91 23.94 -15.34
N ILE A 987 -18.19 22.76 -14.80
CA ILE A 987 -17.98 21.49 -15.51
C ILE A 987 -19.26 21.21 -16.30
N ALA A 988 -19.17 21.32 -17.62
CA ALA A 988 -20.35 21.35 -18.48
C ALA A 988 -20.56 20.00 -19.20
N HIS A 989 -21.70 19.37 -18.91
CA HIS A 989 -22.19 18.16 -19.60
C HIS A 989 -23.40 18.43 -20.52
N LYS A 990 -24.04 19.60 -20.38
CA LYS A 990 -25.15 20.06 -21.23
C LYS A 990 -24.67 21.07 -22.27
N LEU A 991 -25.04 20.84 -23.53
CA LEU A 991 -24.68 21.68 -24.68
C LEU A 991 -25.00 23.17 -24.47
N SER A 992 -26.15 23.49 -23.87
CA SER A 992 -26.59 24.87 -23.64
C SER A 992 -25.63 25.69 -22.76
N ARG A 993 -24.96 25.05 -21.79
CA ARG A 993 -23.98 25.72 -20.91
C ARG A 993 -22.62 25.88 -21.56
N ILE A 994 -22.25 24.94 -22.42
CA ILE A 994 -21.00 24.99 -23.19
C ILE A 994 -21.02 26.19 -24.14
N VAL A 995 -22.11 26.40 -24.88
CA VAL A 995 -22.23 27.49 -25.87
C VAL A 995 -22.23 28.86 -25.22
N GLY A 996 -22.88 29.02 -24.06
CA GLY A 996 -23.00 30.30 -23.36
C GLY A 996 -21.78 30.74 -22.54
N SER A 997 -20.65 30.03 -22.64
CA SER A 997 -19.41 30.36 -21.92
C SER A 997 -18.53 31.31 -22.72
N ASP A 998 -17.93 32.30 -22.04
CA ASP A 998 -16.98 33.25 -22.65
C ASP A 998 -15.69 32.53 -23.08
N LYS A 999 -15.32 31.47 -22.35
CA LYS A 999 -14.15 30.64 -22.63
C LYS A 999 -14.44 29.17 -22.32
N ILE A 1000 -13.92 28.28 -23.14
CA ILE A 1000 -13.98 26.83 -22.95
C ILE A 1000 -12.55 26.31 -22.84
N VAL A 1001 -12.31 25.48 -21.85
CA VAL A 1001 -11.05 24.74 -21.65
C VAL A 1001 -11.31 23.27 -21.97
N LEU A 1002 -10.76 22.80 -23.08
CA LEU A 1002 -10.87 21.42 -23.52
C LEU A 1002 -9.77 20.58 -22.87
N VAL A 1003 -10.18 19.63 -22.02
CA VAL A 1003 -9.31 18.72 -21.29
C VAL A 1003 -9.44 17.32 -21.89
N ASP A 1004 -8.35 16.79 -22.43
CA ASP A 1004 -8.27 15.44 -22.98
C ASP A 1004 -7.05 14.71 -22.42
N LYS A 1005 -7.27 13.50 -21.88
CA LYS A 1005 -6.23 12.65 -21.28
C LYS A 1005 -5.30 13.38 -20.29
N GLY A 1006 -5.85 14.32 -19.53
CA GLY A 1006 -5.12 15.08 -18.53
C GLY A 1006 -4.33 16.29 -19.05
N GLU A 1007 -4.47 16.65 -20.33
CA GLU A 1007 -3.81 17.80 -20.93
C GLU A 1007 -4.83 18.82 -21.44
N ILE A 1008 -4.42 20.09 -21.49
CA ILE A 1008 -5.22 21.17 -22.09
C ILE A 1008 -4.97 21.18 -23.60
N LYS A 1009 -5.94 20.70 -24.39
CA LYS A 1009 -5.80 20.62 -25.86
C LYS A 1009 -6.13 21.91 -26.56
N ALA A 1010 -7.12 22.65 -26.07
CA ALA A 1010 -7.53 23.92 -26.64
C ALA A 1010 -8.21 24.80 -25.59
N VAL A 1011 -8.05 26.11 -25.75
CA VAL A 1011 -8.72 27.14 -24.95
C VAL A 1011 -9.24 28.23 -25.89
N GLY A 1012 -10.53 28.58 -25.78
CA GLY A 1012 -11.15 29.57 -26.67
C GLY A 1012 -12.67 29.60 -26.59
N THR A 1013 -13.31 30.33 -27.50
CA THR A 1013 -14.79 30.38 -27.60
C THR A 1013 -15.34 29.12 -28.28
N HIS A 1014 -16.65 28.87 -28.12
CA HIS A 1014 -17.33 27.75 -28.79
C HIS A 1014 -17.04 27.69 -30.30
N GLU A 1015 -17.18 28.83 -30.99
CA GLU A 1015 -16.95 28.96 -32.44
C GLU A 1015 -15.51 28.63 -32.85
N ALA A 1016 -14.54 28.99 -32.01
CA ALA A 1016 -13.13 28.67 -32.24
C ALA A 1016 -12.86 27.17 -32.04
N LEU A 1017 -13.43 26.57 -30.98
CA LEU A 1017 -13.23 25.17 -30.64
C LEU A 1017 -13.95 24.20 -31.57
N LEU A 1018 -15.02 24.62 -32.28
CA LEU A 1018 -15.65 23.78 -33.31
C LEU A 1018 -14.70 23.39 -34.45
N LYS A 1019 -13.59 24.11 -34.62
CA LYS A 1019 -12.53 23.78 -35.59
C LYS A 1019 -11.52 22.77 -35.05
N GLU A 1020 -11.54 22.50 -33.74
CA GLU A 1020 -10.65 21.53 -33.10
C GLU A 1020 -11.32 20.13 -33.17
N PRO A 1021 -10.63 19.11 -33.72
CA PRO A 1021 -11.23 17.80 -33.98
C PRO A 1021 -11.78 17.08 -32.74
N VAL A 1022 -11.11 17.16 -31.58
CA VAL A 1022 -11.52 16.50 -30.34
C VAL A 1022 -12.81 17.12 -29.79
N TYR A 1023 -12.89 18.45 -29.76
CA TYR A 1023 -14.08 19.18 -29.38
C TYR A 1023 -15.23 18.92 -30.35
N LEU A 1024 -14.98 18.98 -31.66
CA LEU A 1024 -16.01 18.70 -32.67
C LEU A 1024 -16.59 17.29 -32.53
N LYS A 1025 -15.74 16.29 -32.28
CA LYS A 1025 -16.17 14.91 -32.03
C LYS A 1025 -17.04 14.80 -30.77
N LEU A 1026 -16.63 15.46 -29.69
CA LEU A 1026 -17.38 15.49 -28.44
C LEU A 1026 -18.72 16.22 -28.60
N TRP A 1027 -18.73 17.35 -29.32
CA TRP A 1027 -19.92 18.12 -29.65
C TRP A 1027 -20.92 17.29 -30.47
N ASN A 1028 -20.46 16.59 -31.51
CA ASN A 1028 -21.31 15.74 -32.33
C ASN A 1028 -21.94 14.59 -31.53
N ARG A 1029 -21.19 13.98 -30.60
CA ARG A 1029 -21.72 12.94 -29.69
C ARG A 1029 -22.79 13.49 -28.76
N LEU A 1030 -22.52 14.62 -28.10
CA LEU A 1030 -23.49 15.27 -27.22
C LEU A 1030 -24.75 15.71 -27.99
N SER A 1031 -24.59 16.17 -29.24
CA SER A 1031 -25.71 16.55 -30.11
C SER A 1031 -26.54 15.34 -30.56
N ALA A 1032 -25.90 14.23 -30.92
CA ALA A 1032 -26.58 12.98 -31.32
C ALA A 1032 -27.41 12.37 -30.17
N SER A 1033 -27.01 12.57 -28.91
CA SER A 1033 -27.78 12.10 -27.75
C SER A 1033 -29.15 12.79 -27.60
N LYS A 1034 -29.32 14.02 -28.13
CA LYS A 1034 -30.60 14.74 -28.13
C LYS A 1034 -31.62 14.18 -29.13
N ASP A 1035 -31.16 13.53 -30.19
CA ASP A 1035 -32.01 13.02 -31.28
C ASP A 1035 -32.50 11.57 -31.04
N PHE A 1036 -32.13 10.94 -29.93
CA PHE A 1036 -32.63 9.63 -29.52
C PHE A 1036 -34.06 9.73 -28.96
N ARG A 1037 -35.07 9.73 -29.84
CA ARG A 1037 -36.47 9.48 -29.46
C ARG A 1037 -36.71 7.97 -29.40
N PHE A 1038 -37.13 7.46 -28.24
CA PHE A 1038 -37.67 6.11 -28.12
C PHE A 1038 -38.96 6.01 -28.94
N ASP A 1039 -38.91 5.30 -30.06
CA ASP A 1039 -40.10 4.85 -30.76
C ASP A 1039 -40.62 3.62 -30.02
N VAL A 1040 -41.46 3.85 -29.00
CA VAL A 1040 -42.16 2.77 -28.30
C VAL A 1040 -43.19 2.20 -29.26
N LYS A 1041 -42.82 1.15 -29.99
CA LYS A 1041 -43.81 0.29 -30.62
C LYS A 1041 -44.64 -0.35 -29.51
N GLU A 1042 -45.89 0.07 -29.40
CA GLU A 1042 -46.92 -0.62 -28.63
C GLU A 1042 -46.96 -2.09 -29.08
N GLY A 1043 -46.37 -2.96 -28.27
CA GLY A 1043 -46.54 -4.40 -28.40
C GLY A 1043 -48.00 -4.74 -28.14
N HIS A 1044 -48.70 -5.17 -29.20
CA HIS A 1044 -50.01 -5.77 -29.07
C HIS A 1044 -49.90 -7.01 -28.18
N HIS A 1045 -50.66 -7.03 -27.10
CA HIS A 1045 -50.92 -8.20 -26.29
C HIS A 1045 -51.56 -9.31 -27.15
N ALA A 1046 -50.91 -10.48 -27.17
CA ALA A 1046 -51.53 -11.78 -27.39
C ALA A 1046 -50.82 -12.81 -26.51
#